data_AF-A0A2W7AH80-F1
#
_entry.id   AF-A0A2W7AH80-F1
#
_cell.length_a   1.000
_cell.length_b   1.000
_cell.length_c   1.000
_cell.angle_alpha   90.00
_cell.angle_beta   90.00
_cell.angle_gamma   90.00
#
_symmetry.space_group_name_H-M   'P 1'
#
loop_
_entity.id
_entity.type
_entity.pdbx_description
1 polymer ?
#
loop_
_entity_poly.entity_id
_entity_poly.type
_entity_poly.pdbx_seq_one_letter_code
_entity_poly.pdbx_strand_id
1 'polypeptide(L)'
;MPSNTNVLDPSAGLSLVPSGSTSTANGGLTTDLTPQFLNSSSSIAPTGTVSYLSDLNSTSATNGWGVFEKDKSNGEQGATDGKTLTLNGVTYAKGLGVHAGSEIVYNLGGKYTKFSSNIGVDDEVGNAGSVVFQVFVDGIQLFTSSKMTGATATQLVNLDVIGKQSLKLIVTNSGDGNSFDHADWADAKLTSGGTPLDTTAPTATLTATALNSTRTTPYVFTVTYADATAVNLSTINGTTAASDIQVTGVHGFSQLATLVGVPTPNVNSSSLTATYQITAPDGVWDVNDNSTYTATLLAGQVSDTLGNATASNIILGTFQVLVPTGNPTGTVSYLSDLNSTSATNGWGVFEKDKSNGEQGATDGKTLTLNGVTYAKGLGVHAGSEIVYNLGGKYTKFSSNIGVDDEVGNAGSVVFQVFVDGIQLFTSSKMTGATATQLVNLDVIGKQSLKLIVTNSGDGNSFDHADWADAKLTSGGTLPAPAPLPVANSQPVVTVPGSLAIASGNPLSVSGIKVADADAGNGVLTTTLSTVNGSLAIANNISNGVTATNIKNNGTGTVTLTGTLQQINNTLAAANGVLYTGKTGFIGNDTINVTVNDNGNSGTGGAKTDSKPFSVNIFAAPAPTGTRSHVGTNLAGIADWSTEIPFVDMFKTSREWISQSQGAKWGEGGKLNLTPEGWIASLAPGQFAETVMMTGKTFPAGRYTLLYDGEGKLDFTFNNAKIVSQSPGKMTVDVTPDDAGVFLRLSETNPSNPVRNIRFIMPGFENTYQTQPFNPVFLDRLSKFDTLRFMDWEATNNSTLTNWSDRSTTTSATQATSKGVALEYLIQLANTLKIDPWFTVPAQASDDYVRNFATMVRDRLDPTLKAHVEYSNEAWNGIFTQSNYVGQQGLARGLDNTSWGAGLRYYSERSVEIFKIWENVFGASTSQRVERAFAGQAANPWVGEQILGWKDAYKHADAYAIAPYFDGFDADGNGSSDINDVSRVNITINMTADQIIDGILREIPTEIKAMFDNNAAVAKRFGIDLVSYEGGAHLTSYQFPDDKVAKMTDLFTQVNRNPRMRDVYKAYLDQWQASGGSDFNQFNDVTAPSKWGFWGALEYQNQNPSTAPKYLGLMDFINANP
;
A
#
# COMPACT_ATOMS: atom_id res chain seq x y z
N MET A 1 50.39 -26.08 -28.45
CA MET A 1 51.08 -27.39 -28.26
C MET A 1 50.21 -28.29 -27.38
N PRO A 2 50.38 -29.63 -27.39
CA PRO A 2 49.21 -30.54 -27.39
C PRO A 2 49.09 -31.50 -26.18
N SER A 3 47.89 -32.09 -26.02
CA SER A 3 47.62 -33.54 -25.83
C SER A 3 46.14 -33.79 -25.45
N ASN A 4 45.48 -34.96 -25.58
CA ASN A 4 45.59 -36.21 -26.37
C ASN A 4 44.26 -37.02 -26.13
N THR A 5 43.71 -37.95 -26.93
CA THR A 5 43.73 -38.30 -28.37
C THR A 5 42.73 -39.46 -28.61
N ASN A 6 41.98 -39.45 -29.75
CA ASN A 6 41.31 -40.62 -30.38
C ASN A 6 40.07 -41.22 -29.62
N VAL A 7 39.11 -41.99 -30.20
CA VAL A 7 38.99 -42.58 -31.57
C VAL A 7 37.52 -42.94 -31.97
N LEU A 8 37.27 -43.10 -33.28
CA LEU A 8 36.19 -43.82 -34.01
C LEU A 8 34.71 -43.33 -34.08
N ASP A 9 34.23 -43.31 -35.32
CA ASP A 9 32.85 -43.51 -35.86
C ASP A 9 32.96 -44.63 -36.93
N PRO A 10 31.97 -45.53 -37.13
CA PRO A 10 31.13 -45.44 -38.34
C PRO A 10 29.68 -45.95 -38.21
N SER A 11 28.85 -45.64 -39.22
CA SER A 11 27.43 -46.02 -39.34
C SER A 11 27.06 -46.86 -40.59
N ALA A 12 25.94 -47.60 -40.53
CA ALA A 12 25.20 -48.29 -41.62
C ALA A 12 23.82 -48.76 -41.06
N GLY A 13 22.74 -49.10 -41.80
CA GLY A 13 22.43 -49.23 -43.23
C GLY A 13 21.46 -50.43 -43.46
N LEU A 14 20.63 -50.58 -44.51
CA LEU A 14 20.20 -49.71 -45.63
C LEU A 14 19.03 -50.44 -46.39
N SER A 15 17.89 -49.81 -46.74
CA SER A 15 16.85 -50.43 -47.63
C SER A 15 15.81 -49.44 -48.23
N LEU A 16 15.07 -49.85 -49.29
CA LEU A 16 14.32 -48.98 -50.23
C LEU A 16 13.19 -49.69 -51.05
N VAL A 17 12.06 -48.99 -51.31
CA VAL A 17 10.97 -49.19 -52.35
C VAL A 17 10.18 -50.54 -52.42
N PRO A 18 9.06 -50.72 -53.21
CA PRO A 18 8.13 -49.77 -53.89
C PRO A 18 6.58 -50.07 -53.85
N SER A 19 5.78 -49.04 -54.25
CA SER A 19 4.52 -49.05 -55.08
C SER A 19 3.19 -49.77 -54.71
N GLY A 20 2.06 -49.04 -54.79
CA GLY A 20 0.98 -49.38 -55.75
C GLY A 20 -0.54 -49.45 -55.40
N SER A 21 -1.27 -48.31 -55.39
CA SER A 21 -2.76 -48.20 -55.59
C SER A 21 -3.70 -48.80 -54.50
N THR A 22 -5.02 -48.52 -54.35
CA THR A 22 -6.03 -47.63 -55.00
C THR A 22 -6.88 -46.85 -53.96
N SER A 23 -7.79 -45.97 -54.43
CA SER A 23 -8.92 -45.31 -53.72
C SER A 23 -9.78 -46.23 -52.81
N THR A 24 -10.57 -45.77 -51.82
CA THR A 24 -11.48 -44.58 -51.77
C THR A 24 -11.77 -44.01 -50.37
N ALA A 25 -12.29 -42.76 -50.34
CA ALA A 25 -13.19 -42.14 -49.34
C ALA A 25 -12.63 -41.47 -48.06
N ASN A 26 -12.73 -40.13 -48.05
CA ASN A 26 -12.96 -39.18 -46.94
C ASN A 26 -12.17 -39.30 -45.60
N GLY A 27 -11.30 -38.32 -45.32
CA GLY A 27 -11.03 -37.87 -43.94
C GLY A 27 -9.61 -37.37 -43.63
N GLY A 28 -9.35 -36.07 -43.80
CA GLY A 28 -8.10 -35.40 -43.38
C GLY A 28 -6.84 -35.76 -44.20
N LEU A 29 -5.67 -35.17 -43.93
CA LEU A 29 -5.35 -33.99 -43.11
C LEU A 29 -3.94 -33.48 -43.50
N THR A 30 -3.78 -32.16 -43.68
CA THR A 30 -2.51 -31.41 -43.92
C THR A 30 -1.69 -31.86 -45.17
N THR A 31 -0.72 -31.10 -45.71
CA THR A 31 -0.10 -29.82 -45.29
C THR A 31 -0.14 -28.76 -46.39
N ASP A 32 -0.98 -27.74 -46.22
CA ASP A 32 -0.71 -26.39 -46.71
C ASP A 32 -1.14 -25.44 -45.57
N LEU A 33 -0.16 -24.95 -44.79
CA LEU A 33 -0.41 -24.32 -43.49
C LEU A 33 -0.40 -22.80 -43.59
N THR A 34 -1.43 -22.28 -44.24
CA THR A 34 -2.03 -21.00 -43.85
C THR A 34 -2.98 -21.24 -42.66
N PRO A 35 -2.75 -20.65 -41.48
CA PRO A 35 -3.73 -20.68 -40.40
C PRO A 35 -4.83 -19.64 -40.62
N GLN A 36 -5.72 -19.88 -41.59
CA GLN A 36 -7.05 -19.26 -41.52
C GLN A 36 -7.85 -19.95 -40.42
N PHE A 37 -8.03 -19.26 -39.29
CA PHE A 37 -9.20 -19.49 -38.45
C PHE A 37 -10.21 -18.38 -38.73
N LEU A 38 -11.40 -18.80 -39.18
CA LEU A 38 -12.54 -17.92 -39.41
C LEU A 38 -13.12 -17.50 -38.06
N ASN A 39 -13.06 -16.21 -37.74
CA ASN A 39 -13.91 -15.64 -36.69
C ASN A 39 -15.37 -15.65 -37.16
N SER A 40 -16.16 -16.58 -36.63
CA SER A 40 -17.62 -16.59 -36.79
C SER A 40 -18.34 -16.87 -35.47
N SER A 41 -17.93 -16.17 -34.41
CA SER A 41 -18.81 -15.83 -33.29
C SER A 41 -18.98 -14.31 -33.28
N SER A 42 -20.23 -13.84 -33.17
CA SER A 42 -20.55 -12.42 -33.31
C SER A 42 -20.20 -11.66 -32.03
N SER A 43 -18.96 -11.15 -31.94
CA SER A 43 -18.60 -10.18 -30.91
C SER A 43 -19.49 -8.95 -31.02
N ILE A 44 -20.36 -8.72 -30.03
CA ILE A 44 -21.08 -7.45 -29.91
C ILE A 44 -20.03 -6.38 -29.66
N ALA A 45 -19.94 -5.40 -30.56
CA ALA A 45 -18.94 -4.35 -30.44
C ALA A 45 -19.16 -3.56 -29.14
N PRO A 46 -18.12 -3.30 -28.33
CA PRO A 46 -18.23 -2.39 -27.19
C PRO A 46 -18.73 -1.04 -27.69
N THR A 47 -19.85 -0.54 -27.16
CA THR A 47 -20.50 0.70 -27.63
C THR A 47 -19.78 1.97 -27.17
N GLY A 48 -18.47 1.89 -26.94
CA GLY A 48 -17.62 3.02 -26.63
C GLY A 48 -17.16 3.73 -27.90
N THR A 49 -17.39 5.03 -27.98
CA THR A 49 -16.90 5.88 -29.07
C THR A 49 -15.38 6.02 -28.94
N VAL A 50 -14.66 5.43 -29.90
CA VAL A 50 -13.21 5.57 -30.07
C VAL A 50 -12.90 6.94 -30.68
N SER A 51 -11.88 7.62 -30.16
CA SER A 51 -11.33 8.87 -30.69
C SER A 51 -9.81 8.73 -30.80
N TYR A 52 -9.27 8.75 -32.01
CA TYR A 52 -7.81 8.72 -32.21
C TYR A 52 -7.20 10.05 -31.78
N LEU A 53 -6.00 10.00 -31.20
CA LEU A 53 -5.32 11.19 -30.69
C LEU A 53 -4.85 12.13 -31.81
N SER A 54 -4.68 11.60 -33.03
CA SER A 54 -4.52 12.38 -34.26
C SER A 54 -5.77 13.15 -34.67
N ASP A 55 -6.98 12.64 -34.44
CA ASP A 55 -8.23 13.35 -34.72
C ASP A 55 -8.56 14.41 -33.64
N LEU A 56 -7.90 14.33 -32.48
CA LEU A 56 -8.07 15.27 -31.37
C LEU A 56 -7.09 16.45 -31.43
N ASN A 57 -7.51 17.56 -30.83
CA ASN A 57 -6.64 18.70 -30.56
C ASN A 57 -5.91 18.47 -29.23
N SER A 58 -4.58 18.47 -29.27
CA SER A 58 -3.75 18.57 -28.07
C SER A 58 -3.90 19.96 -27.43
N THR A 59 -3.66 20.03 -26.12
CA THR A 59 -3.64 21.25 -25.31
C THR A 59 -2.25 21.91 -25.35
N SER A 60 -1.20 21.10 -25.47
CA SER A 60 0.15 21.51 -25.86
C SER A 60 0.84 20.37 -26.61
N ALA A 61 1.82 20.71 -27.44
CA ALA A 61 2.70 19.74 -28.09
C ALA A 61 4.08 20.35 -28.31
N THR A 62 5.12 19.60 -27.99
CA THR A 62 6.51 19.79 -28.43
C THR A 62 6.97 18.51 -29.12
N ASN A 63 7.94 18.66 -30.02
CA ASN A 63 8.57 17.54 -30.71
C ASN A 63 10.09 17.76 -30.65
N GLY A 64 10.89 16.71 -30.49
CA GLY A 64 12.33 16.88 -30.29
C GLY A 64 13.07 17.38 -31.53
N TRP A 65 12.52 17.12 -32.71
CA TRP A 65 13.02 17.59 -34.00
C TRP A 65 11.89 17.48 -35.03
N GLY A 66 11.70 18.50 -35.88
CA GLY A 66 10.61 18.51 -36.86
C GLY A 66 9.22 18.78 -36.27
N VAL A 67 8.18 18.69 -37.09
CA VAL A 67 6.78 18.79 -36.64
C VAL A 67 6.26 17.41 -36.27
N PHE A 68 5.56 17.27 -35.13
CA PHE A 68 4.92 16.00 -34.80
C PHE A 68 3.77 15.71 -35.78
N GLU A 69 3.71 14.48 -36.24
CA GLU A 69 2.90 14.07 -37.38
C GLU A 69 1.63 13.34 -36.95
N LYS A 70 0.59 13.44 -37.77
CA LYS A 70 -0.74 12.85 -37.51
C LYS A 70 -1.04 11.81 -38.57
N ASP A 71 -1.25 10.57 -38.14
CA ASP A 71 -1.43 9.38 -38.98
C ASP A 71 -0.25 9.09 -39.92
N LYS A 72 0.94 9.58 -39.54
CA LYS A 72 2.20 9.61 -40.29
C LYS A 72 3.38 9.52 -39.33
N SER A 73 4.48 8.90 -39.76
CA SER A 73 5.78 8.89 -39.05
C SER A 73 6.38 10.30 -39.00
N ASN A 74 7.47 10.51 -38.25
CA ASN A 74 8.09 11.83 -38.10
C ASN A 74 8.81 12.27 -39.39
N GLY A 75 8.22 13.18 -40.18
CA GLY A 75 8.67 13.53 -41.52
C GLY A 75 9.93 14.40 -41.67
N GLU A 76 10.67 14.69 -40.59
CA GLU A 76 11.68 15.76 -40.50
C GLU A 76 11.06 17.18 -40.48
N GLN A 77 11.51 18.11 -41.32
CA GLN A 77 11.29 19.55 -41.13
C GLN A 77 9.97 20.11 -41.71
N GLY A 78 9.27 19.34 -42.54
CA GLY A 78 7.98 19.75 -43.08
C GLY A 78 6.82 19.46 -42.13
N ALA A 79 5.66 19.22 -42.74
CA ALA A 79 4.52 18.59 -42.10
C ALA A 79 3.81 17.76 -43.17
N THR A 80 3.41 16.52 -42.86
CA THR A 80 2.86 15.53 -43.79
C THR A 80 3.85 14.99 -44.84
N ASP A 81 5.16 15.22 -44.64
CA ASP A 81 6.26 14.57 -45.37
C ASP A 81 6.65 13.19 -44.79
N GLY A 82 6.13 12.82 -43.62
CA GLY A 82 6.25 11.51 -42.99
C GLY A 82 5.71 10.34 -43.80
N LYS A 83 6.24 9.14 -43.50
CA LYS A 83 5.81 7.87 -44.11
C LYS A 83 4.59 7.31 -43.38
N THR A 84 4.05 6.20 -43.87
CA THR A 84 2.99 5.48 -43.15
C THR A 84 3.60 4.90 -41.87
N LEU A 85 3.00 5.18 -40.71
CA LEU A 85 3.38 4.62 -39.41
C LEU A 85 3.65 3.10 -39.51
N THR A 86 4.85 2.65 -39.17
CA THR A 86 5.30 1.27 -39.36
C THR A 86 6.13 0.78 -38.17
N LEU A 87 5.64 -0.25 -37.47
CA LEU A 87 6.36 -0.86 -36.33
C LEU A 87 6.51 -2.37 -36.52
N ASN A 88 7.75 -2.86 -36.59
CA ASN A 88 8.09 -4.27 -36.69
C ASN A 88 7.39 -4.97 -37.88
N GLY A 89 7.32 -4.28 -39.02
CA GLY A 89 6.67 -4.72 -40.26
C GLY A 89 5.14 -4.54 -40.29
N VAL A 90 4.52 -3.95 -39.26
CA VAL A 90 3.07 -3.71 -39.20
C VAL A 90 2.76 -2.24 -39.51
N THR A 91 1.99 -2.00 -40.57
CA THR A 91 1.52 -0.66 -40.97
C THR A 91 0.29 -0.23 -40.16
N TYR A 92 0.28 1.00 -39.66
CA TYR A 92 -0.84 1.58 -38.92
C TYR A 92 -1.48 2.75 -39.68
N ALA A 93 -2.81 2.76 -39.76
CA ALA A 93 -3.57 3.78 -40.48
C ALA A 93 -3.91 5.02 -39.64
N LYS A 94 -3.66 4.97 -38.32
CA LYS A 94 -3.91 6.05 -37.36
C LYS A 94 -2.82 6.08 -36.29
N GLY A 95 -2.46 7.25 -35.79
CA GLY A 95 -1.48 7.41 -34.71
C GLY A 95 -0.77 8.77 -34.71
N LEU A 96 0.29 8.90 -33.91
CA LEU A 96 1.16 10.08 -33.87
C LEU A 96 2.62 9.67 -34.09
N GLY A 97 3.25 10.16 -35.15
CA GLY A 97 4.70 10.07 -35.34
C GLY A 97 5.37 11.22 -34.63
N VAL A 98 6.36 10.93 -33.77
CA VAL A 98 7.10 11.93 -32.99
C VAL A 98 8.60 11.69 -33.09
N HIS A 99 9.37 12.69 -32.68
CA HIS A 99 10.81 12.59 -32.50
C HIS A 99 11.16 12.77 -31.02
N ALA A 100 11.99 11.89 -30.47
CA ALA A 100 12.29 11.91 -29.04
C ALA A 100 12.88 13.25 -28.58
N GLY A 101 12.45 13.68 -27.38
CA GLY A 101 12.36 15.08 -26.98
C GLY A 101 10.92 15.64 -27.06
N SER A 102 9.94 14.83 -27.47
CA SER A 102 8.54 15.22 -27.60
C SER A 102 7.74 15.13 -26.29
N GLU A 103 6.86 16.10 -26.04
CA GLU A 103 5.78 16.04 -25.04
C GLU A 103 4.45 16.46 -25.70
N ILE A 104 3.40 15.64 -25.62
CA ILE A 104 2.07 15.96 -26.15
C ILE A 104 1.03 15.78 -25.05
N VAL A 105 0.28 16.84 -24.75
CA VAL A 105 -0.73 16.87 -23.68
C VAL A 105 -2.14 16.98 -24.25
N TYR A 106 -3.08 16.21 -23.72
CA TYR A 106 -4.50 16.23 -24.07
C TYR A 106 -5.37 16.41 -22.82
N ASN A 107 -6.34 17.31 -22.90
CA ASN A 107 -7.40 17.46 -21.89
C ASN A 107 -8.45 16.35 -22.10
N LEU A 108 -8.55 15.44 -21.12
CA LEU A 108 -9.53 14.36 -21.09
C LEU A 108 -10.88 14.81 -20.52
N GLY A 109 -10.86 15.72 -19.55
CA GLY A 109 -12.04 16.29 -18.89
C GLY A 109 -13.03 15.25 -18.32
N GLY A 110 -12.54 14.09 -17.88
CA GLY A 110 -13.33 13.00 -17.29
C GLY A 110 -14.13 12.15 -18.30
N LYS A 111 -13.98 12.38 -19.60
CA LYS A 111 -14.88 11.82 -20.65
C LYS A 111 -14.51 10.42 -21.13
N TYR A 112 -13.28 9.98 -20.86
CA TYR A 112 -12.69 8.77 -21.42
C TYR A 112 -12.47 7.73 -20.33
N THR A 113 -12.48 6.45 -20.70
CA THR A 113 -12.31 5.31 -19.78
C THR A 113 -10.98 4.60 -19.99
N LYS A 114 -10.51 4.47 -21.23
CA LYS A 114 -9.18 3.91 -21.56
C LYS A 114 -8.41 4.78 -22.55
N PHE A 115 -7.09 4.79 -22.39
CA PHE A 115 -6.10 5.17 -23.41
C PHE A 115 -5.36 3.90 -23.86
N SER A 116 -5.15 3.74 -25.16
CA SER A 116 -4.33 2.66 -25.72
C SER A 116 -3.50 3.13 -26.91
N SER A 117 -2.30 2.59 -27.06
CA SER A 117 -1.41 2.78 -28.21
C SER A 117 -0.47 1.58 -28.35
N ASN A 118 -0.18 1.16 -29.57
CA ASN A 118 1.05 0.45 -29.85
C ASN A 118 2.21 1.47 -29.83
N ILE A 119 3.40 1.05 -29.41
CA ILE A 119 4.59 1.91 -29.33
C ILE A 119 5.84 1.19 -29.86
N GLY A 120 6.77 1.97 -30.41
CA GLY A 120 8.07 1.51 -30.92
C GLY A 120 8.78 2.59 -31.74
N VAL A 121 9.99 2.28 -32.21
CA VAL A 121 10.72 3.10 -33.20
C VAL A 121 10.21 2.74 -34.59
N ASP A 122 9.96 3.73 -35.45
CA ASP A 122 9.43 3.48 -36.81
C ASP A 122 10.43 2.71 -37.69
N ASP A 123 9.94 1.76 -38.47
CA ASP A 123 10.73 0.91 -39.36
C ASP A 123 11.55 1.72 -40.40
N GLU A 124 11.19 2.97 -40.70
CA GLU A 124 11.88 3.84 -41.66
C GLU A 124 13.31 4.21 -41.27
N VAL A 125 13.62 4.22 -39.96
CA VAL A 125 14.99 4.40 -39.43
C VAL A 125 15.67 3.06 -39.11
N GLY A 126 14.90 1.97 -39.09
CA GLY A 126 15.36 0.66 -38.66
C GLY A 126 16.00 0.69 -37.27
N ASN A 127 17.08 -0.06 -37.08
CA ASN A 127 17.74 -0.20 -35.77
C ASN A 127 18.56 1.02 -35.32
N ALA A 128 18.45 2.18 -35.99
CA ALA A 128 19.28 3.36 -35.70
C ALA A 128 18.76 4.20 -34.52
N GLY A 129 17.45 4.42 -34.42
CA GLY A 129 16.83 5.20 -33.35
C GLY A 129 16.68 4.43 -32.04
N SER A 130 16.64 5.15 -30.91
CA SER A 130 16.44 4.55 -29.60
C SER A 130 15.78 5.44 -28.56
N VAL A 131 14.64 5.00 -28.02
CA VAL A 131 13.72 5.87 -27.28
C VAL A 131 13.13 5.23 -26.02
N VAL A 132 12.59 6.03 -25.11
CA VAL A 132 11.75 5.59 -23.98
C VAL A 132 10.41 6.32 -24.02
N PHE A 133 9.33 5.56 -24.10
CA PHE A 133 7.96 6.05 -24.04
C PHE A 133 7.49 6.19 -22.59
N GLN A 134 6.83 7.29 -22.25
CA GLN A 134 6.26 7.54 -20.93
C GLN A 134 4.84 8.10 -21.03
N VAL A 135 3.98 7.70 -20.08
CA VAL A 135 2.59 8.20 -20.01
C VAL A 135 2.30 8.71 -18.61
N PHE A 136 1.84 9.96 -18.56
CA PHE A 136 1.37 10.64 -17.36
C PHE A 136 -0.14 10.89 -17.47
N VAL A 137 -0.86 10.70 -16.36
CA VAL A 137 -2.30 10.94 -16.27
C VAL A 137 -2.57 11.69 -14.97
N ASP A 138 -3.14 12.90 -15.08
CA ASP A 138 -3.29 13.85 -13.97
C ASP A 138 -1.98 14.10 -13.19
N GLY A 139 -0.88 14.21 -13.93
CA GLY A 139 0.47 14.42 -13.39
C GLY A 139 1.17 13.18 -12.84
N ILE A 140 0.46 12.06 -12.68
CA ILE A 140 1.01 10.79 -12.18
C ILE A 140 1.54 9.97 -13.35
N GLN A 141 2.79 9.53 -13.31
CA GLN A 141 3.33 8.60 -14.31
C GLN A 141 2.71 7.21 -14.11
N LEU A 142 1.95 6.73 -15.11
CA LEU A 142 1.32 5.40 -15.08
C LEU A 142 2.04 4.37 -15.96
N PHE A 143 2.94 4.82 -16.84
CA PHE A 143 3.73 3.94 -17.70
C PHE A 143 5.12 4.51 -18.01
N THR A 144 6.09 3.62 -18.13
CA THR A 144 7.35 3.82 -18.84
C THR A 144 7.69 2.53 -19.60
N SER A 145 8.21 2.63 -20.82
CA SER A 145 8.85 1.50 -21.49
C SER A 145 10.28 1.31 -20.95
N SER A 146 10.93 0.21 -21.35
CA SER A 146 12.39 0.16 -21.43
C SER A 146 12.89 1.02 -22.60
N LYS A 147 14.21 1.14 -22.78
CA LYS A 147 14.78 1.60 -24.06
C LYS A 147 14.27 0.69 -25.17
N MET A 148 13.65 1.27 -26.19
CA MET A 148 13.18 0.62 -27.41
C MET A 148 14.07 1.06 -28.57
N THR A 149 14.21 0.20 -29.58
CA THR A 149 14.95 0.41 -30.84
C THR A 149 14.13 -0.19 -31.98
N GLY A 150 14.50 0.01 -33.25
CA GLY A 150 13.84 -0.69 -34.37
C GLY A 150 13.94 -2.23 -34.33
N ALA A 151 14.82 -2.80 -33.49
CA ALA A 151 14.90 -4.23 -33.22
C ALA A 151 13.99 -4.69 -32.06
N THR A 152 13.29 -3.77 -31.40
CA THR A 152 12.43 -4.06 -30.24
C THR A 152 11.01 -4.33 -30.71
N ALA A 153 10.47 -5.48 -30.35
CA ALA A 153 9.10 -5.83 -30.71
C ALA A 153 8.09 -4.80 -30.18
N THR A 154 7.12 -4.44 -31.01
CA THR A 154 6.05 -3.48 -30.74
C THR A 154 5.37 -3.77 -29.40
N GLN A 155 5.35 -2.79 -28.50
CA GLN A 155 4.73 -2.93 -27.17
C GLN A 155 3.33 -2.28 -27.18
N LEU A 156 2.36 -2.92 -26.51
CA LEU A 156 1.04 -2.34 -26.29
C LEU A 156 0.99 -1.58 -24.95
N VAL A 157 0.63 -0.31 -25.01
CA VAL A 157 0.18 0.50 -23.87
C VAL A 157 -1.35 0.43 -23.81
N ASN A 158 -1.90 0.13 -22.64
CA ASN A 158 -3.35 0.08 -22.38
C ASN A 158 -3.61 0.46 -20.92
N LEU A 159 -4.15 1.66 -20.69
CA LEU A 159 -4.25 2.30 -19.38
C LEU A 159 -5.66 2.82 -19.11
N ASP A 160 -6.14 2.65 -17.88
CA ASP A 160 -7.42 3.21 -17.44
C ASP A 160 -7.30 4.69 -17.10
N VAL A 161 -8.17 5.50 -17.71
CA VAL A 161 -8.23 6.96 -17.56
C VAL A 161 -9.61 7.44 -17.07
N ILE A 162 -10.38 6.52 -16.48
CA ILE A 162 -11.73 6.76 -15.95
C ILE A 162 -11.74 7.97 -14.98
N GLY A 163 -12.52 8.99 -15.32
CA GLY A 163 -12.67 10.20 -14.50
C GLY A 163 -11.42 11.09 -14.43
N LYS A 164 -10.42 10.86 -15.30
CA LYS A 164 -9.17 11.62 -15.33
C LYS A 164 -9.29 12.87 -16.20
N GLN A 165 -8.56 13.92 -15.84
CA GLN A 165 -8.69 15.24 -16.44
C GLN A 165 -7.68 15.50 -17.57
N SER A 166 -6.54 14.80 -17.56
CA SER A 166 -5.42 15.04 -18.48
C SER A 166 -4.63 13.77 -18.79
N LEU A 167 -4.16 13.68 -20.04
CA LEU A 167 -3.21 12.68 -20.55
C LEU A 167 -1.99 13.42 -21.08
N LYS A 168 -0.79 12.94 -20.79
CA LYS A 168 0.47 13.49 -21.28
C LYS A 168 1.38 12.37 -21.75
N LEU A 169 1.74 12.41 -23.03
CA LEU A 169 2.58 11.45 -23.72
C LEU A 169 3.98 12.06 -23.88
N ILE A 170 5.02 11.34 -23.48
CA ILE A 170 6.42 11.76 -23.63
C ILE A 170 7.22 10.67 -24.31
N VAL A 171 8.15 11.06 -25.18
CA VAL A 171 9.20 10.18 -25.70
C VAL A 171 10.55 10.83 -25.44
N THR A 172 11.43 10.16 -24.69
CA THR A 172 12.80 10.63 -24.42
C THR A 172 13.83 9.83 -25.23
N ASN A 173 14.96 10.44 -25.53
CA ASN A 173 16.03 9.91 -26.40
C ASN A 173 16.92 8.84 -25.74
N SER A 174 16.44 8.23 -24.65
CA SER A 174 17.08 7.14 -23.89
C SER A 174 18.53 7.33 -23.38
N GLY A 175 19.17 8.48 -23.63
CA GLY A 175 20.45 8.91 -23.04
C GLY A 175 21.61 9.13 -24.02
N ASP A 176 21.50 8.69 -25.28
CA ASP A 176 22.60 8.64 -26.27
C ASP A 176 22.50 9.68 -27.40
N GLY A 177 21.72 10.75 -27.17
CA GLY A 177 21.44 11.79 -28.17
C GLY A 177 20.25 11.40 -29.05
N ASN A 178 19.70 12.35 -29.80
CA ASN A 178 18.42 12.19 -30.49
C ASN A 178 18.54 11.68 -31.95
N SER A 179 19.61 10.95 -32.30
CA SER A 179 19.85 10.62 -33.71
C SER A 179 18.92 9.50 -34.20
N PHE A 180 18.10 9.79 -35.21
CA PHE A 180 17.12 8.86 -35.79
C PHE A 180 15.99 8.42 -34.85
N ASP A 181 15.68 9.20 -33.81
CA ASP A 181 14.68 8.85 -32.79
C ASP A 181 13.21 9.03 -33.24
N HIS A 182 12.88 8.49 -34.41
CA HIS A 182 11.53 8.47 -34.97
C HIS A 182 10.72 7.40 -34.24
N ALA A 183 9.67 7.83 -33.55
CA ALA A 183 8.94 7.02 -32.59
C ALA A 183 7.43 7.18 -32.79
N ASP A 184 6.71 6.06 -32.82
CA ASP A 184 5.27 6.08 -33.09
C ASP A 184 4.46 5.80 -31.83
N TRP A 185 3.45 6.65 -31.61
CA TRP A 185 2.24 6.27 -30.90
C TRP A 185 1.23 5.73 -31.93
N ALA A 186 1.47 4.49 -32.38
CA ALA A 186 0.67 3.83 -33.42
C ALA A 186 -0.67 3.32 -32.87
N ASP A 187 -1.77 3.48 -33.61
CA ASP A 187 -3.15 3.17 -33.16
C ASP A 187 -3.55 3.92 -31.86
N ALA A 188 -2.90 5.07 -31.59
CA ALA A 188 -3.10 5.87 -30.39
C ALA A 188 -4.51 6.45 -30.29
N LYS A 189 -5.27 5.99 -29.30
CA LYS A 189 -6.69 6.29 -29.16
C LYS A 189 -7.18 6.30 -27.72
N LEU A 190 -8.24 7.07 -27.52
CA LEU A 190 -9.04 7.14 -26.31
C LEU A 190 -10.42 6.54 -26.57
N THR A 191 -10.96 5.81 -25.60
CA THR A 191 -12.34 5.28 -25.64
C THR A 191 -13.22 6.04 -24.67
N SER A 192 -14.39 6.50 -25.13
CA SER A 192 -15.40 7.20 -24.34
C SER A 192 -16.74 6.45 -24.35
N GLY A 193 -17.58 6.62 -23.33
CA GLY A 193 -18.95 6.09 -23.34
C GLY A 193 -19.12 4.57 -23.19
N GLY A 194 -18.05 3.80 -23.03
CA GLY A 194 -18.14 2.43 -22.53
C GLY A 194 -18.30 2.41 -21.01
N THR A 195 -19.19 1.57 -20.49
CA THR A 195 -19.02 1.00 -19.14
C THR A 195 -17.66 0.31 -19.03
N PRO A 196 -17.15 0.03 -17.81
CA PRO A 196 -15.92 -0.73 -17.64
C PRO A 196 -15.95 -2.00 -18.51
N LEU A 197 -14.85 -2.30 -19.20
CA LEU A 197 -14.73 -3.57 -19.90
C LEU A 197 -14.58 -4.65 -18.83
N ASP A 198 -15.67 -5.34 -18.52
CA ASP A 198 -15.59 -6.50 -17.65
C ASP A 198 -14.70 -7.55 -18.30
N THR A 199 -13.83 -8.12 -17.48
CA THR A 199 -12.98 -9.27 -17.80
C THR A 199 -13.10 -10.34 -16.72
N THR A 200 -14.03 -10.16 -15.79
CA THR A 200 -14.35 -11.15 -14.76
C THR A 200 -15.53 -11.98 -15.22
N ALA A 201 -15.51 -13.28 -14.91
CA ALA A 201 -16.68 -14.13 -15.13
C ALA A 201 -17.64 -14.01 -13.94
N PRO A 202 -18.96 -14.20 -14.14
CA PRO A 202 -19.94 -14.13 -13.05
C PRO A 202 -19.59 -15.00 -11.86
N THR A 203 -19.73 -14.42 -10.67
CA THR A 203 -19.69 -15.16 -9.41
C THR A 203 -21.00 -15.91 -9.19
N ALA A 204 -20.96 -16.98 -8.40
CA ALA A 204 -22.13 -17.82 -8.11
C ALA A 204 -22.13 -18.26 -6.64
N THR A 205 -23.29 -18.21 -5.98
CA THR A 205 -23.46 -18.57 -4.56
C THR A 205 -24.65 -19.53 -4.39
N LEU A 206 -24.42 -20.68 -3.75
CA LEU A 206 -25.47 -21.65 -3.42
C LEU A 206 -26.35 -21.15 -2.25
N THR A 207 -27.67 -21.32 -2.36
CA THR A 207 -28.60 -21.25 -1.23
C THR A 207 -29.43 -22.52 -1.20
N ALA A 208 -29.17 -23.36 -0.19
CA ALA A 208 -29.72 -24.70 -0.06
C ALA A 208 -30.00 -25.02 1.42
N THR A 209 -31.05 -25.79 1.70
CA THR A 209 -31.49 -26.16 3.07
C THR A 209 -31.41 -27.67 3.29
N ALA A 210 -31.18 -28.11 4.52
CA ALA A 210 -31.05 -29.53 4.81
C ALA A 210 -32.38 -30.29 4.60
N LEU A 211 -32.35 -31.33 3.77
CA LEU A 211 -33.47 -32.24 3.53
C LEU A 211 -33.62 -33.18 4.73
N ASN A 212 -34.74 -33.11 5.44
CA ASN A 212 -34.93 -33.77 6.75
C ASN A 212 -36.21 -34.61 6.83
N SER A 213 -36.81 -34.95 5.69
CA SER A 213 -38.08 -35.68 5.59
C SER A 213 -38.14 -36.56 4.34
N THR A 214 -38.73 -37.75 4.47
CA THR A 214 -38.96 -38.66 3.34
C THR A 214 -39.89 -38.02 2.31
N ARG A 215 -39.52 -38.01 1.02
CA ARG A 215 -40.35 -37.43 -0.05
C ARG A 215 -40.12 -38.07 -1.41
N THR A 216 -41.14 -38.09 -2.25
CA THR A 216 -41.04 -38.46 -3.68
C THR A 216 -40.85 -37.25 -4.59
N THR A 217 -40.97 -36.02 -4.06
CA THR A 217 -40.77 -34.79 -4.82
C THR A 217 -39.28 -34.45 -4.94
N PRO A 218 -38.84 -33.83 -6.06
CA PRO A 218 -37.47 -33.36 -6.22
C PRO A 218 -36.99 -32.49 -5.06
N TYR A 219 -35.68 -32.54 -4.78
CA TYR A 219 -35.03 -31.60 -3.89
C TYR A 219 -34.73 -30.33 -4.67
N VAL A 220 -35.09 -29.17 -4.13
CA VAL A 220 -35.03 -27.86 -4.80
C VAL A 220 -34.09 -26.94 -4.03
N PHE A 221 -33.21 -26.24 -4.75
CA PHE A 221 -32.28 -25.25 -4.22
C PHE A 221 -32.15 -24.06 -5.17
N THR A 222 -31.51 -22.97 -4.74
CA THR A 222 -31.24 -21.82 -5.61
C THR A 222 -29.75 -21.52 -5.72
N VAL A 223 -29.36 -20.91 -6.84
CA VAL A 223 -28.03 -20.31 -7.04
C VAL A 223 -28.23 -18.86 -7.44
N THR A 224 -27.60 -17.95 -6.71
CA THR A 224 -27.52 -16.53 -7.09
C THR A 224 -26.23 -16.30 -7.85
N TYR A 225 -26.36 -15.95 -9.13
CA TYR A 225 -25.28 -15.46 -9.96
C TYR A 225 -25.19 -13.94 -9.81
N ALA A 226 -23.98 -13.40 -9.70
CA ALA A 226 -23.75 -11.96 -9.57
C ALA A 226 -22.51 -11.52 -10.35
N ASP A 227 -22.63 -10.36 -11.01
CA ASP A 227 -21.68 -9.82 -11.98
C ASP A 227 -21.65 -8.29 -11.88
N ALA A 228 -20.50 -7.66 -12.14
CA ALA A 228 -20.37 -6.21 -12.01
C ALA A 228 -21.07 -5.43 -13.15
N THR A 229 -21.29 -6.08 -14.29
CA THR A 229 -21.92 -5.50 -15.48
C THR A 229 -23.36 -6.03 -15.65
N ALA A 230 -23.50 -7.29 -16.05
CA ALA A 230 -24.75 -8.06 -16.05
C ALA A 230 -24.49 -9.53 -16.40
N VAL A 231 -25.03 -10.45 -15.60
CA VAL A 231 -25.11 -11.88 -15.92
C VAL A 231 -26.01 -12.07 -17.15
N ASN A 232 -25.57 -12.88 -18.11
CA ASN A 232 -26.35 -13.21 -19.29
C ASN A 232 -27.32 -14.37 -19.01
N LEU A 233 -28.60 -14.03 -18.80
CA LEU A 233 -29.68 -14.95 -18.49
C LEU A 233 -29.83 -16.08 -19.53
N SER A 234 -29.43 -15.86 -20.79
CA SER A 234 -29.49 -16.90 -21.84
C SER A 234 -28.44 -18.00 -21.71
N THR A 235 -27.44 -17.85 -20.83
CA THR A 235 -26.42 -18.88 -20.55
C THR A 235 -26.79 -19.78 -19.37
N ILE A 236 -27.59 -19.28 -18.43
CA ILE A 236 -28.13 -20.06 -17.31
C ILE A 236 -28.99 -21.20 -17.89
N ASN A 237 -28.47 -22.43 -17.77
CA ASN A 237 -28.99 -23.63 -18.46
C ASN A 237 -29.23 -23.42 -19.98
N GLY A 238 -28.16 -23.04 -20.71
CA GLY A 238 -28.15 -22.77 -22.14
C GLY A 238 -28.64 -23.91 -23.07
N THR A 239 -28.88 -23.59 -24.34
CA THR A 239 -29.83 -24.30 -25.24
C THR A 239 -29.46 -25.71 -25.73
N THR A 240 -28.41 -26.37 -25.22
CA THR A 240 -27.99 -27.71 -25.68
C THR A 240 -27.59 -28.68 -24.57
N ALA A 241 -28.58 -29.41 -24.04
CA ALA A 241 -28.48 -30.72 -23.38
C ALA A 241 -27.57 -30.87 -22.12
N ALA A 242 -26.87 -29.84 -21.68
CA ALA A 242 -26.13 -29.80 -20.42
C ALA A 242 -26.73 -28.74 -19.48
N SER A 243 -26.75 -29.05 -18.17
CA SER A 243 -27.01 -28.05 -17.14
C SER A 243 -25.71 -27.35 -16.76
N ASP A 244 -25.82 -26.11 -16.32
CA ASP A 244 -24.74 -25.36 -15.68
C ASP A 244 -24.35 -25.94 -14.31
N ILE A 245 -25.29 -26.56 -13.59
CA ILE A 245 -25.04 -27.15 -12.26
C ILE A 245 -25.00 -28.69 -12.31
N GLN A 246 -23.87 -29.26 -11.86
CA GLN A 246 -23.76 -30.68 -11.49
C GLN A 246 -23.84 -30.83 -9.97
N VAL A 247 -24.70 -31.73 -9.48
CA VAL A 247 -24.72 -32.15 -8.08
C VAL A 247 -24.13 -33.55 -7.96
N THR A 248 -23.21 -33.74 -7.01
CA THR A 248 -22.66 -35.05 -6.65
C THR A 248 -22.98 -35.40 -5.20
N GLY A 249 -23.10 -36.69 -4.91
CA GLY A 249 -23.34 -37.23 -3.56
C GLY A 249 -22.56 -38.52 -3.34
N VAL A 250 -22.80 -39.17 -2.19
CA VAL A 250 -22.22 -40.49 -1.90
C VAL A 250 -22.85 -41.59 -2.75
N HIS A 251 -22.36 -42.83 -2.60
CA HIS A 251 -22.76 -44.01 -3.38
C HIS A 251 -22.61 -43.85 -4.91
N GLY A 252 -21.87 -42.82 -5.36
CA GLY A 252 -21.65 -42.52 -6.78
C GLY A 252 -22.74 -41.66 -7.42
N PHE A 253 -23.65 -41.06 -6.64
CA PHE A 253 -24.67 -40.17 -7.17
C PHE A 253 -24.05 -38.98 -7.90
N SER A 254 -24.48 -38.75 -9.14
CA SER A 254 -24.13 -37.58 -9.92
C SER A 254 -25.28 -37.25 -10.89
N GLN A 255 -25.82 -36.04 -10.77
CA GLN A 255 -26.92 -35.57 -11.63
C GLN A 255 -26.67 -34.12 -12.06
N LEU A 256 -26.93 -33.84 -13.34
CA LEU A 256 -27.07 -32.47 -13.83
C LEU A 256 -28.42 -31.92 -13.35
N ALA A 257 -28.40 -30.84 -12.57
CA ALA A 257 -29.61 -30.31 -11.95
C ALA A 257 -30.52 -29.65 -12.99
N THR A 258 -31.83 -29.91 -12.93
CA THR A 258 -32.78 -29.32 -13.87
C THR A 258 -33.13 -27.89 -13.42
N LEU A 259 -32.95 -26.89 -14.28
CA LEU A 259 -33.46 -25.55 -14.04
C LEU A 259 -35.00 -25.56 -13.98
N VAL A 260 -35.56 -25.01 -12.91
CA VAL A 260 -37.01 -24.93 -12.63
C VAL A 260 -37.55 -23.51 -12.85
N GLY A 261 -36.73 -22.48 -12.62
CA GLY A 261 -37.15 -21.09 -12.78
C GLY A 261 -36.01 -20.07 -12.64
N VAL A 262 -36.28 -18.85 -13.10
CA VAL A 262 -35.40 -17.68 -13.10
C VAL A 262 -36.21 -16.43 -12.71
N PRO A 263 -35.57 -15.30 -12.33
CA PRO A 263 -36.29 -14.13 -11.84
C PRO A 263 -37.18 -13.48 -12.91
N THR A 264 -38.36 -13.02 -12.50
CA THR A 264 -39.23 -12.16 -13.30
C THR A 264 -39.04 -10.69 -12.91
N PRO A 265 -38.89 -9.74 -13.85
CA PRO A 265 -38.86 -9.93 -15.31
C PRO A 265 -37.58 -10.64 -15.80
N ASN A 266 -37.74 -11.50 -16.80
CA ASN A 266 -36.68 -12.33 -17.36
C ASN A 266 -35.72 -11.49 -18.23
N VAL A 267 -34.82 -10.73 -17.61
CA VAL A 267 -33.83 -9.88 -18.27
C VAL A 267 -32.42 -10.12 -17.72
N ASN A 268 -31.40 -9.75 -18.48
CA ASN A 268 -30.01 -9.73 -17.99
C ASN A 268 -29.89 -8.70 -16.85
N SER A 269 -29.14 -9.04 -15.81
CA SER A 269 -29.07 -8.28 -14.55
C SER A 269 -27.72 -8.53 -13.86
N SER A 270 -27.23 -7.55 -13.09
CA SER A 270 -26.04 -7.70 -12.23
C SER A 270 -26.23 -8.72 -11.08
N SER A 271 -27.47 -9.15 -10.83
CA SER A 271 -27.77 -10.31 -9.98
C SER A 271 -28.98 -11.09 -10.50
N LEU A 272 -28.87 -12.43 -10.56
CA LEU A 272 -29.90 -13.36 -11.00
C LEU A 272 -29.94 -14.61 -10.09
N THR A 273 -31.06 -14.84 -9.40
CA THR A 273 -31.29 -16.07 -8.62
C THR A 273 -32.06 -17.09 -9.43
N ALA A 274 -31.39 -18.16 -9.83
CA ALA A 274 -31.96 -19.31 -10.54
C ALA A 274 -32.34 -20.43 -9.55
N THR A 275 -33.42 -21.15 -9.84
CA THR A 275 -33.96 -22.25 -9.02
C THR A 275 -33.75 -23.57 -9.74
N TYR A 276 -33.13 -24.55 -9.08
CA TYR A 276 -32.78 -25.86 -9.63
C TYR A 276 -33.40 -26.99 -8.82
N GLN A 277 -33.54 -28.16 -9.44
CA GLN A 277 -33.93 -29.39 -8.77
C GLN A 277 -33.07 -30.61 -9.15
N ILE A 278 -33.01 -31.57 -8.22
CA ILE A 278 -32.51 -32.93 -8.45
C ILE A 278 -33.49 -33.97 -7.89
N THR A 279 -33.45 -35.18 -8.44
CA THR A 279 -34.21 -36.35 -7.96
C THR A 279 -33.35 -37.20 -7.02
N ALA A 280 -33.99 -37.96 -6.13
CA ALA A 280 -33.29 -38.94 -5.32
C ALA A 280 -32.58 -40.01 -6.19
N PRO A 281 -31.47 -40.60 -5.71
CA PRO A 281 -30.75 -41.68 -6.38
C PRO A 281 -31.61 -42.84 -6.92
N ASP A 282 -32.66 -43.25 -6.19
CA ASP A 282 -33.58 -44.34 -6.59
C ASP A 282 -35.00 -43.87 -6.95
N GLY A 283 -35.28 -42.57 -6.80
CA GLY A 283 -36.59 -41.94 -7.01
C GLY A 283 -37.38 -41.59 -5.74
N VAL A 284 -36.96 -42.01 -4.54
CA VAL A 284 -37.57 -41.60 -3.26
C VAL A 284 -36.50 -41.11 -2.30
N TRP A 285 -36.54 -39.82 -1.93
CA TRP A 285 -35.63 -39.29 -0.92
C TRP A 285 -35.91 -39.94 0.43
N ASP A 286 -35.01 -40.80 0.90
CA ASP A 286 -35.19 -41.57 2.13
C ASP A 286 -33.92 -41.67 3.01
N VAL A 287 -33.93 -42.58 3.99
CA VAL A 287 -32.84 -42.79 4.95
C VAL A 287 -31.54 -43.31 4.32
N ASN A 288 -31.62 -43.94 3.14
CA ASN A 288 -30.46 -44.48 2.41
C ASN A 288 -29.69 -43.38 1.67
N ASP A 289 -30.34 -42.26 1.36
CA ASP A 289 -29.73 -41.10 0.69
C ASP A 289 -28.95 -40.18 1.64
N ASN A 290 -28.98 -40.47 2.95
CA ASN A 290 -28.47 -39.61 4.01
C ASN A 290 -26.99 -39.27 3.87
N SER A 291 -26.69 -38.08 3.36
CA SER A 291 -25.33 -37.62 3.20
C SER A 291 -25.19 -36.15 2.83
N THR A 292 -23.93 -35.74 2.66
CA THR A 292 -23.55 -34.46 2.07
C THR A 292 -23.58 -34.53 0.55
N TYR A 293 -24.28 -33.60 -0.08
CA TYR A 293 -24.35 -33.40 -1.52
C TYR A 293 -23.64 -32.09 -1.88
N THR A 294 -22.86 -32.10 -2.96
CA THR A 294 -22.02 -30.97 -3.40
C THR A 294 -22.55 -30.41 -4.70
N ALA A 295 -22.87 -29.11 -4.74
CA ALA A 295 -23.29 -28.42 -5.95
C ALA A 295 -22.07 -27.76 -6.62
N THR A 296 -21.88 -28.01 -7.91
CA THR A 296 -20.74 -27.52 -8.70
C THR A 296 -21.24 -26.84 -9.96
N LEU A 297 -20.88 -25.57 -10.15
CA LEU A 297 -21.02 -24.87 -11.43
C LEU A 297 -19.95 -25.40 -12.39
N LEU A 298 -20.36 -25.85 -13.56
CA LEU A 298 -19.46 -26.38 -14.58
C LEU A 298 -18.78 -25.25 -15.38
N ALA A 299 -17.56 -25.51 -15.84
CA ALA A 299 -16.77 -24.57 -16.61
C ALA A 299 -17.49 -24.15 -17.91
N GLY A 300 -17.44 -22.85 -18.21
CA GLY A 300 -17.92 -22.25 -19.45
C GLY A 300 -19.44 -22.21 -19.63
N GLN A 301 -20.23 -22.66 -18.66
CA GLN A 301 -21.68 -22.77 -18.84
C GLN A 301 -22.44 -21.45 -18.62
N VAL A 302 -21.98 -20.60 -17.71
CA VAL A 302 -22.60 -19.29 -17.42
C VAL A 302 -21.60 -18.17 -17.74
N SER A 303 -22.08 -17.12 -18.41
CA SER A 303 -21.30 -15.92 -18.74
C SER A 303 -21.98 -14.62 -18.34
N ASP A 304 -21.21 -13.54 -18.33
CA ASP A 304 -21.74 -12.18 -18.37
C ASP A 304 -22.29 -11.85 -19.78
N THR A 305 -22.76 -10.62 -19.96
CA THR A 305 -23.25 -10.09 -21.23
C THR A 305 -22.15 -9.67 -22.24
N LEU A 306 -20.87 -9.75 -21.85
CA LEU A 306 -19.73 -9.46 -22.72
C LEU A 306 -19.02 -10.73 -23.26
N GLY A 307 -19.29 -11.89 -22.67
CA GLY A 307 -18.77 -13.21 -23.05
C GLY A 307 -17.78 -13.83 -22.06
N ASN A 308 -17.54 -13.21 -20.90
CA ASN A 308 -16.68 -13.74 -19.84
C ASN A 308 -17.39 -14.90 -19.13
N ALA A 309 -16.88 -16.13 -19.31
CA ALA A 309 -17.45 -17.35 -18.72
C ALA A 309 -16.49 -18.02 -17.72
N THR A 310 -17.02 -18.83 -16.82
CA THR A 310 -16.25 -19.48 -15.74
C THR A 310 -15.16 -20.41 -16.30
N ALA A 311 -13.88 -20.07 -16.10
CA ALA A 311 -12.76 -20.79 -16.71
C ALA A 311 -12.51 -22.22 -16.16
N SER A 312 -13.15 -22.58 -15.04
CA SER A 312 -13.04 -23.89 -14.39
C SER A 312 -14.33 -24.23 -13.63
N ASN A 313 -14.47 -25.48 -13.21
CA ASN A 313 -15.56 -25.90 -12.34
C ASN A 313 -15.44 -25.23 -10.96
N ILE A 314 -16.54 -24.67 -10.43
CA ILE A 314 -16.58 -23.98 -9.14
C ILE A 314 -17.52 -24.74 -8.21
N ILE A 315 -16.99 -25.25 -7.09
CA ILE A 315 -17.83 -25.81 -6.02
C ILE A 315 -18.55 -24.65 -5.32
N LEU A 316 -19.87 -24.61 -5.43
CA LEU A 316 -20.71 -23.54 -4.89
C LEU A 316 -21.06 -23.71 -3.41
N GLY A 317 -20.93 -24.94 -2.90
CA GLY A 317 -21.23 -25.31 -1.53
C GLY A 317 -21.78 -26.73 -1.43
N THR A 318 -22.26 -27.08 -0.23
CA THR A 318 -22.87 -28.38 0.06
C THR A 318 -24.21 -28.21 0.78
N PHE A 319 -25.07 -29.22 0.67
CA PHE A 319 -26.27 -29.39 1.49
C PHE A 319 -26.33 -30.81 2.04
N GLN A 320 -27.15 -31.03 3.07
CA GLN A 320 -27.26 -32.31 3.76
C GLN A 320 -28.62 -32.95 3.52
N VAL A 321 -28.63 -34.26 3.32
CA VAL A 321 -29.81 -35.14 3.42
C VAL A 321 -29.69 -35.89 4.74
N LEU A 322 -30.70 -35.72 5.60
CA LEU A 322 -30.76 -36.13 7.00
C LEU A 322 -32.19 -36.60 7.35
N VAL A 323 -32.76 -37.46 6.51
CA VAL A 323 -34.02 -38.17 6.73
C VAL A 323 -33.83 -39.15 7.91
N PRO A 324 -34.50 -38.97 9.06
CA PRO A 324 -34.18 -39.76 10.26
C PRO A 324 -34.43 -41.27 10.10
N THR A 325 -33.59 -42.09 10.74
CA THR A 325 -33.78 -43.54 10.88
C THR A 325 -34.98 -43.85 11.78
N GLY A 326 -36.18 -43.83 11.19
CA GLY A 326 -37.45 -44.11 11.86
C GLY A 326 -38.09 -42.88 12.51
N ASN A 327 -39.38 -43.01 12.87
CA ASN A 327 -40.12 -41.97 13.57
C ASN A 327 -39.44 -41.62 14.91
N PRO A 328 -39.25 -40.33 15.23
CA PRO A 328 -38.60 -39.93 16.48
C PRO A 328 -39.45 -40.36 17.68
N THR A 329 -38.91 -41.26 18.51
CA THR A 329 -39.57 -41.77 19.73
C THR A 329 -39.56 -40.76 20.90
N GLY A 330 -39.47 -39.47 20.60
CA GLY A 330 -39.60 -38.39 21.57
C GLY A 330 -41.06 -37.97 21.73
N THR A 331 -41.49 -37.63 22.95
CA THR A 331 -42.85 -37.19 23.21
C THR A 331 -43.10 -35.84 22.53
N VAL A 332 -43.98 -35.85 21.53
CA VAL A 332 -44.48 -34.67 20.83
C VAL A 332 -45.53 -33.95 21.70
N SER A 333 -45.48 -32.63 21.72
CA SER A 333 -46.48 -31.75 22.34
C SER A 333 -46.87 -30.66 21.36
N TYR A 334 -48.12 -30.64 20.92
CA TYR A 334 -48.61 -29.56 20.05
C TYR A 334 -48.75 -28.27 20.85
N LEU A 335 -48.45 -27.13 20.22
CA LEU A 335 -48.48 -25.83 20.87
C LEU A 335 -49.92 -25.37 21.18
N SER A 336 -50.92 -25.93 20.49
CA SER A 336 -52.33 -25.85 20.84
C SER A 336 -52.69 -26.61 22.12
N ASP A 337 -52.06 -27.74 22.41
CA ASP A 337 -52.27 -28.49 23.67
C ASP A 337 -51.53 -27.86 24.86
N LEU A 338 -50.58 -26.96 24.58
CA LEU A 338 -49.80 -26.25 25.59
C LEU A 338 -50.44 -24.91 26.01
N ASN A 339 -50.11 -24.48 27.22
CA ASN A 339 -50.41 -23.13 27.69
C ASN A 339 -49.27 -22.19 27.27
N SER A 340 -49.61 -21.12 26.56
CA SER A 340 -48.68 -20.01 26.35
C SER A 340 -48.43 -19.25 27.65
N THR A 341 -47.29 -18.57 27.73
CA THR A 341 -46.91 -17.68 28.83
C THR A 341 -47.46 -16.26 28.59
N SER A 342 -47.57 -15.86 27.32
CA SER A 342 -48.35 -14.71 26.86
C SER A 342 -48.85 -14.96 25.43
N ALA A 343 -49.92 -14.28 25.05
CA ALA A 343 -50.43 -14.27 23.67
C ALA A 343 -51.12 -12.94 23.36
N THR A 344 -50.86 -12.39 22.18
CA THR A 344 -51.64 -11.34 21.52
C THR A 344 -51.97 -11.78 20.10
N ASN A 345 -53.10 -11.32 19.57
CA ASN A 345 -53.54 -11.54 18.19
C ASN A 345 -53.88 -10.17 17.58
N GLY A 346 -53.63 -9.96 16.28
CA GLY A 346 -53.87 -8.64 15.68
C GLY A 346 -55.35 -8.27 15.56
N TRP A 347 -56.22 -9.27 15.48
CA TRP A 347 -57.67 -9.16 15.39
C TRP A 347 -58.30 -10.45 15.91
N GLY A 348 -59.39 -10.39 16.66
CA GLY A 348 -59.99 -11.60 17.24
C GLY A 348 -59.16 -12.26 18.35
N VAL A 349 -59.49 -13.51 18.69
CA VAL A 349 -58.63 -14.38 19.52
C VAL A 349 -57.79 -15.29 18.61
N PHE A 350 -56.59 -15.68 19.05
CA PHE A 350 -55.88 -16.76 18.36
C PHE A 350 -56.57 -18.09 18.67
N GLU A 351 -56.63 -18.95 17.65
CA GLU A 351 -57.36 -20.20 17.70
C GLU A 351 -56.44 -21.40 17.89
N LYS A 352 -57.02 -22.49 18.41
CA LYS A 352 -56.32 -23.75 18.68
C LYS A 352 -56.94 -24.83 17.82
N ASP A 353 -56.13 -25.42 16.95
CA ASP A 353 -56.50 -26.44 15.97
C ASP A 353 -57.55 -25.98 14.92
N LYS A 354 -57.68 -24.66 14.74
CA LYS A 354 -58.59 -23.94 13.84
C LYS A 354 -57.93 -22.68 13.28
N SER A 355 -58.38 -22.22 12.11
CA SER A 355 -58.01 -20.92 11.51
C SER A 355 -58.51 -19.74 12.37
N ASN A 356 -58.19 -18.50 11.98
CA ASN A 356 -58.59 -17.31 12.72
C ASN A 356 -60.08 -16.93 12.50
N GLY A 357 -60.98 -17.31 13.40
CA GLY A 357 -62.44 -17.22 13.22
C GLY A 357 -63.12 -15.85 13.28
N GLU A 358 -62.40 -14.73 13.25
CA GLU A 358 -62.86 -13.38 13.62
C GLU A 358 -63.05 -13.21 15.14
N GLN A 359 -64.25 -12.83 15.62
CA GLN A 359 -64.42 -12.24 16.97
C GLN A 359 -64.82 -13.23 18.08
N GLY A 360 -65.26 -14.44 17.73
CA GLY A 360 -65.62 -15.44 18.73
C GLY A 360 -64.41 -16.17 19.29
N ALA A 361 -64.64 -17.40 19.71
CA ALA A 361 -63.61 -18.38 19.94
C ALA A 361 -64.14 -19.73 19.44
N THR A 362 -63.33 -20.48 18.70
CA THR A 362 -63.72 -21.73 18.03
C THR A 362 -64.68 -21.57 16.84
N ASP A 363 -64.85 -20.37 16.31
CA ASP A 363 -65.61 -20.06 15.08
C ASP A 363 -64.80 -20.24 13.79
N GLY A 364 -63.46 -20.33 13.86
CA GLY A 364 -62.56 -20.57 12.74
C GLY A 364 -62.74 -21.92 12.05
N LYS A 365 -62.22 -22.04 10.83
CA LYS A 365 -62.33 -23.25 9.99
C LYS A 365 -61.25 -24.26 10.37
N THR A 366 -61.23 -25.41 9.70
CA THR A 366 -60.08 -26.32 9.77
C THR A 366 -58.87 -25.62 9.16
N LEU A 367 -57.74 -25.61 9.86
CA LEU A 367 -56.45 -25.08 9.38
C LEU A 367 -56.13 -25.62 7.97
N THR A 368 -55.91 -24.74 7.01
CA THR A 368 -55.78 -25.08 5.58
C THR A 368 -54.69 -24.24 4.91
N LEU A 369 -53.61 -24.88 4.46
CA LEU A 369 -52.51 -24.20 3.76
C LEU A 369 -52.23 -24.84 2.41
N ASN A 370 -52.45 -24.09 1.32
CA ASN A 370 -52.19 -24.51 -0.07
C ASN A 370 -52.89 -25.83 -0.42
N GLY A 371 -54.15 -25.97 0.01
CA GLY A 371 -55.00 -27.14 -0.18
C GLY A 371 -54.77 -28.30 0.79
N VAL A 372 -53.85 -28.18 1.76
CA VAL A 372 -53.56 -29.21 2.77
C VAL A 372 -54.25 -28.88 4.08
N THR A 373 -55.09 -29.79 4.59
CA THR A 373 -55.76 -29.67 5.89
C THR A 373 -54.89 -30.15 7.04
N TYR A 374 -54.93 -29.45 8.17
CA TYR A 374 -54.17 -29.79 9.37
C TYR A 374 -55.10 -29.98 10.57
N ALA A 375 -54.92 -31.10 11.28
CA ALA A 375 -55.73 -31.45 12.46
C ALA A 375 -55.24 -30.83 13.78
N LYS A 376 -54.06 -30.18 13.77
CA LYS A 376 -53.45 -29.51 14.91
C LYS A 376 -52.71 -28.24 14.47
N GLY A 377 -52.68 -27.20 15.30
CA GLY A 377 -51.94 -25.97 15.03
C GLY A 377 -52.51 -24.74 15.74
N LEU A 378 -52.06 -23.55 15.35
CA LEU A 378 -52.55 -22.26 15.86
C LEU A 378 -52.93 -21.35 14.69
N GLY A 379 -54.21 -20.97 14.57
CA GLY A 379 -54.65 -19.91 13.66
C GLY A 379 -54.50 -18.55 14.33
N VAL A 380 -53.91 -17.58 13.63
CA VAL A 380 -53.67 -16.21 14.12
C VAL A 380 -54.06 -15.16 13.09
N HIS A 381 -54.25 -13.93 13.55
CA HIS A 381 -54.28 -12.76 12.70
C HIS A 381 -52.98 -11.98 12.87
N ALA A 382 -52.34 -11.58 11.76
CA ALA A 382 -51.09 -10.82 11.80
C ALA A 382 -51.20 -9.55 12.64
N GLY A 383 -50.11 -9.21 13.34
CA GLY A 383 -50.13 -8.46 14.60
C GLY A 383 -50.07 -9.36 15.84
N SER A 384 -49.87 -10.67 15.67
CA SER A 384 -49.82 -11.65 16.76
C SER A 384 -48.43 -11.89 17.33
N GLU A 385 -48.35 -12.11 18.64
CA GLU A 385 -47.16 -12.62 19.35
C GLU A 385 -47.61 -13.69 20.36
N ILE A 386 -47.04 -14.90 20.30
CA ILE A 386 -47.33 -16.00 21.23
C ILE A 386 -46.02 -16.54 21.82
N VAL A 387 -45.90 -16.53 23.14
CA VAL A 387 -44.69 -16.94 23.88
C VAL A 387 -44.94 -18.22 24.66
N TYR A 388 -43.99 -19.16 24.64
CA TYR A 388 -44.01 -20.41 25.39
C TYR A 388 -42.71 -20.58 26.19
N ASN A 389 -42.85 -21.01 27.45
CA ASN A 389 -41.72 -21.43 28.28
C ASN A 389 -41.32 -22.88 27.94
N LEU A 390 -40.12 -23.06 27.42
CA LEU A 390 -39.54 -24.36 27.07
C LEU A 390 -38.84 -25.03 28.27
N GLY A 391 -38.23 -24.22 29.16
CA GLY A 391 -37.53 -24.67 30.36
C GLY A 391 -36.47 -25.76 30.13
N GLY A 392 -35.81 -25.77 28.97
CA GLY A 392 -34.76 -26.73 28.59
C GLY A 392 -35.25 -28.14 28.23
N LYS A 393 -36.57 -28.39 28.20
CA LYS A 393 -37.16 -29.74 28.11
C LYS A 393 -37.27 -30.31 26.69
N TYR A 394 -37.18 -29.45 25.68
CA TYR A 394 -37.45 -29.78 24.29
C TYR A 394 -36.17 -29.77 23.46
N THR A 395 -36.16 -30.54 22.38
CA THR A 395 -35.02 -30.65 21.45
C THR A 395 -35.28 -29.96 20.12
N LYS A 396 -36.52 -30.03 19.60
CA LYS A 396 -36.94 -29.35 18.36
C LYS A 396 -38.29 -28.65 18.51
N PHE A 397 -38.45 -27.55 17.77
CA PHE A 397 -39.72 -26.93 17.40
C PHE A 397 -39.93 -27.11 15.89
N SER A 398 -41.15 -27.44 15.47
CA SER A 398 -41.52 -27.48 14.04
C SER A 398 -42.94 -27.00 13.80
N SER A 399 -43.18 -26.37 12.66
CA SER A 399 -44.50 -25.96 12.17
C SER A 399 -44.47 -25.80 10.65
N ASN A 400 -45.55 -26.18 9.98
CA ASN A 400 -45.86 -25.63 8.65
C ASN A 400 -46.43 -24.22 8.83
N ILE A 401 -46.16 -23.31 7.89
CA ILE A 401 -46.60 -21.91 7.95
C ILE A 401 -47.12 -21.42 6.58
N GLY A 402 -48.09 -20.50 6.63
CA GLY A 402 -48.67 -19.83 5.46
C GLY A 402 -49.90 -18.98 5.83
N VAL A 403 -50.49 -18.33 4.83
CA VAL A 403 -51.81 -17.69 4.93
C VAL A 403 -52.88 -18.79 4.77
N ASP A 404 -53.94 -18.78 5.58
CA ASP A 404 -54.99 -19.81 5.49
C ASP A 404 -55.81 -19.68 4.19
N ASP A 405 -56.16 -20.82 3.59
CA ASP A 405 -56.86 -20.88 2.30
C ASP A 405 -58.25 -20.19 2.35
N GLU A 406 -58.85 -19.95 3.52
CA GLU A 406 -60.16 -19.30 3.68
C GLU A 406 -60.20 -17.84 3.19
N VAL A 407 -59.07 -17.14 3.21
CA VAL A 407 -58.91 -15.79 2.68
C VAL A 407 -58.33 -15.76 1.26
N GLY A 408 -57.82 -16.90 0.78
CA GLY A 408 -57.09 -17.00 -0.48
C GLY A 408 -55.98 -15.96 -0.60
N ASN A 409 -55.84 -15.36 -1.77
CA ASN A 409 -54.77 -14.40 -2.05
C ASN A 409 -54.97 -12.99 -1.44
N ALA A 410 -55.93 -12.81 -0.52
CA ALA A 410 -56.24 -11.49 0.05
C ALA A 410 -55.30 -11.07 1.19
N GLY A 411 -54.89 -12.01 2.05
CA GLY A 411 -54.00 -11.76 3.19
C GLY A 411 -52.53 -11.82 2.83
N SER A 412 -51.68 -11.12 3.61
CA SER A 412 -50.23 -11.21 3.45
C SER A 412 -49.40 -10.92 4.71
N VAL A 413 -48.44 -11.80 4.99
CA VAL A 413 -47.81 -11.89 6.32
C VAL A 413 -46.32 -12.17 6.28
N VAL A 414 -45.62 -11.94 7.39
CA VAL A 414 -44.26 -12.43 7.64
C VAL A 414 -44.22 -13.16 8.97
N PHE A 415 -43.85 -14.44 8.94
CA PHE A 415 -43.66 -15.30 10.11
C PHE A 415 -42.26 -15.09 10.69
N GLN A 416 -42.14 -15.00 12.01
CA GLN A 416 -40.86 -14.88 12.72
C GLN A 416 -40.81 -15.79 13.94
N VAL A 417 -39.64 -16.36 14.22
CA VAL A 417 -39.41 -17.21 15.40
C VAL A 417 -38.19 -16.72 16.16
N PHE A 418 -38.39 -16.45 17.45
CA PHE A 418 -37.37 -16.10 18.41
C PHE A 418 -37.21 -17.22 19.44
N VAL A 419 -35.97 -17.54 19.81
CA VAL A 419 -35.63 -18.53 20.83
C VAL A 419 -34.60 -17.91 21.77
N ASP A 420 -34.93 -17.81 23.06
CA ASP A 420 -34.14 -17.08 24.07
C ASP A 420 -33.76 -15.65 23.64
N GLY A 421 -34.70 -14.96 23.01
CA GLY A 421 -34.57 -13.58 22.51
C GLY A 421 -33.83 -13.45 21.17
N ILE A 422 -33.22 -14.52 20.64
CA ILE A 422 -32.51 -14.51 19.36
C ILE A 422 -33.49 -14.91 18.25
N GLN A 423 -33.61 -14.10 17.20
CA GLN A 423 -34.38 -14.44 16.01
C GLN A 423 -33.66 -15.56 15.24
N LEU A 424 -34.25 -16.75 15.16
CA LEU A 424 -33.70 -17.91 14.45
C LEU A 424 -34.37 -18.15 13.09
N PHE A 425 -35.53 -17.54 12.84
CA PHE A 425 -36.23 -17.64 11.57
C PHE A 425 -37.02 -16.35 11.26
N THR A 426 -37.05 -15.99 9.98
CA THR A 426 -38.07 -15.13 9.38
C THR A 426 -38.41 -15.67 7.99
N SER A 427 -39.68 -15.62 7.60
CA SER A 427 -40.09 -15.85 6.21
C SER A 427 -39.82 -14.59 5.37
N SER A 428 -39.97 -14.72 4.04
CA SER A 428 -40.33 -13.60 3.18
C SER A 428 -41.81 -13.20 3.40
N LYS A 429 -42.30 -12.17 2.71
CA LYS A 429 -43.75 -11.90 2.61
C LYS A 429 -44.43 -13.13 1.99
N MET A 430 -45.35 -13.74 2.73
CA MET A 430 -46.21 -14.83 2.29
C MET A 430 -47.61 -14.29 1.97
N THR A 431 -48.32 -14.98 1.08
CA THR A 431 -49.71 -14.72 0.66
C THR A 431 -50.42 -16.08 0.49
N GLY A 432 -51.73 -16.12 0.24
CA GLY A 432 -52.41 -17.38 -0.12
C GLY A 432 -51.89 -18.06 -1.40
N ALA A 433 -51.11 -17.36 -2.24
CA ALA A 433 -50.42 -17.93 -3.40
C ALA A 433 -49.01 -18.47 -3.07
N THR A 434 -48.54 -18.30 -1.83
CA THR A 434 -47.20 -18.71 -1.40
C THR A 434 -47.24 -20.13 -0.85
N ALA A 435 -46.49 -21.04 -1.47
CA ALA A 435 -46.42 -22.43 -1.05
C ALA A 435 -46.03 -22.57 0.43
N THR A 436 -46.71 -23.47 1.14
CA THR A 436 -46.52 -23.79 2.56
C THR A 436 -45.05 -24.04 2.89
N GLN A 437 -44.51 -23.28 3.85
CA GLN A 437 -43.11 -23.39 4.26
C GLN A 437 -43.00 -24.20 5.56
N LEU A 438 -42.01 -25.09 5.67
CA LEU A 438 -41.70 -25.81 6.91
C LEU A 438 -40.66 -25.05 7.73
N VAL A 439 -41.01 -24.71 8.97
CA VAL A 439 -40.07 -24.30 10.03
C VAL A 439 -39.69 -25.55 10.83
N ASN A 440 -38.39 -25.76 11.04
CA ASN A 440 -37.84 -26.85 11.87
C ASN A 440 -36.54 -26.37 12.53
N LEU A 441 -36.58 -26.10 13.83
CA LEU A 441 -35.51 -25.43 14.59
C LEU A 441 -35.11 -26.26 15.82
N ASP A 442 -33.81 -26.31 16.10
CA ASP A 442 -33.28 -26.92 17.33
C ASP A 442 -33.42 -25.98 18.53
N VAL A 443 -34.04 -26.49 19.59
CA VAL A 443 -34.32 -25.75 20.85
C VAL A 443 -33.72 -26.45 22.08
N ILE A 444 -32.72 -27.30 21.86
CA ILE A 444 -32.02 -28.06 22.90
C ILE A 444 -31.49 -27.11 24.00
N GLY A 445 -31.94 -27.33 25.23
CA GLY A 445 -31.51 -26.54 26.41
C GLY A 445 -32.00 -25.08 26.41
N LYS A 446 -32.93 -24.71 25.52
CA LYS A 446 -33.48 -23.36 25.42
C LYS A 446 -34.63 -23.13 26.39
N GLN A 447 -34.80 -21.90 26.85
CA GLN A 447 -35.73 -21.55 27.92
C GLN A 447 -37.06 -21.02 27.41
N SER A 448 -37.09 -20.42 26.22
CA SER A 448 -38.25 -19.72 25.66
C SER A 448 -38.34 -19.85 24.13
N LEU A 449 -39.57 -19.96 23.64
CA LEU A 449 -39.95 -19.88 22.23
C LEU A 449 -40.96 -18.73 22.08
N LYS A 450 -40.79 -17.89 21.06
CA LYS A 450 -41.71 -16.81 20.73
C LYS A 450 -42.01 -16.80 19.23
N LEU A 451 -43.28 -16.93 18.90
CA LEU A 451 -43.84 -16.96 17.57
C LEU A 451 -44.49 -15.61 17.27
N ILE A 452 -44.15 -14.99 16.14
CA ILE A 452 -44.72 -13.71 15.70
C ILE A 452 -45.20 -13.84 14.27
N VAL A 453 -46.34 -13.22 13.96
CA VAL A 453 -46.78 -12.99 12.58
C VAL A 453 -47.02 -11.49 12.41
N THR A 454 -46.23 -10.85 11.54
CA THR A 454 -46.41 -9.43 11.20
C THR A 454 -47.17 -9.28 9.89
N ASN A 455 -47.83 -8.14 9.72
CA ASN A 455 -48.71 -7.79 8.61
C ASN A 455 -47.98 -7.40 7.30
N SER A 456 -46.68 -7.68 7.21
CA SER A 456 -45.80 -7.38 6.06
C SER A 456 -45.68 -5.91 5.57
N GLY A 457 -46.49 -4.99 6.09
CA GLY A 457 -46.39 -3.54 5.88
C GLY A 457 -47.56 -2.86 5.15
N ASP A 458 -48.59 -3.57 4.70
CA ASP A 458 -49.63 -3.04 3.81
C ASP A 458 -51.07 -2.97 4.38
N GLY A 459 -51.31 -3.44 5.60
CA GLY A 459 -52.62 -3.27 6.26
C GLY A 459 -52.79 -4.17 7.48
N ASN A 460 -54.02 -4.57 7.78
CA ASN A 460 -54.30 -5.75 8.61
C ASN A 460 -55.54 -6.48 8.04
N SER A 461 -55.67 -6.50 6.72
CA SER A 461 -56.90 -6.94 6.05
C SER A 461 -56.72 -8.36 5.54
N PHE A 462 -57.53 -9.30 6.07
CA PHE A 462 -57.49 -10.71 5.71
C PHE A 462 -56.19 -11.45 6.08
N ASP A 463 -55.39 -10.95 7.02
CA ASP A 463 -54.08 -11.54 7.37
C ASP A 463 -54.22 -12.76 8.31
N HIS A 464 -55.09 -13.70 7.93
CA HIS A 464 -55.32 -14.98 8.60
C HIS A 464 -54.17 -15.92 8.24
N ALA A 465 -53.46 -16.41 9.25
CA ALA A 465 -52.21 -17.12 9.07
C ALA A 465 -52.07 -18.26 10.10
N ASP A 466 -51.56 -19.40 9.66
CA ASP A 466 -51.50 -20.59 10.49
C ASP A 466 -50.07 -20.96 10.87
N TRP A 467 -49.88 -21.31 12.14
CA TRP A 467 -48.83 -22.22 12.59
C TRP A 467 -49.41 -23.64 12.59
N ALA A 468 -49.52 -24.23 11.40
CA ALA A 468 -50.11 -25.55 11.19
C ALA A 468 -49.13 -26.68 11.61
N ASP A 469 -49.63 -27.74 12.26
CA ASP A 469 -48.81 -28.83 12.83
C ASP A 469 -47.75 -28.34 13.85
N ALA A 470 -47.97 -27.17 14.45
CA ALA A 470 -47.06 -26.52 15.38
C ALA A 470 -46.82 -27.35 16.65
N LYS A 471 -45.59 -27.83 16.83
CA LYS A 471 -45.25 -28.78 17.89
C LYS A 471 -43.80 -28.69 18.38
N LEU A 472 -43.61 -29.17 19.60
CA LEU A 472 -42.34 -29.34 20.28
C LEU A 472 -42.08 -30.84 20.53
N THR A 473 -40.82 -31.27 20.43
CA THR A 473 -40.42 -32.67 20.71
C THR A 473 -39.53 -32.73 21.94
N SER A 474 -39.79 -33.67 22.84
CA SER A 474 -39.05 -33.87 24.11
C SER A 474 -38.49 -35.29 24.25
N GLY A 475 -37.49 -35.48 25.10
CA GLY A 475 -37.01 -36.82 25.51
C GLY A 475 -36.09 -37.56 24.52
N GLY A 476 -35.73 -36.97 23.38
CA GLY A 476 -34.80 -37.58 22.43
C GLY A 476 -33.33 -37.25 22.74
N THR A 477 -32.60 -38.16 23.39
CA THR A 477 -31.15 -38.25 23.14
C THR A 477 -30.97 -38.80 21.73
N LEU A 478 -30.38 -38.01 20.82
CA LEU A 478 -30.00 -38.51 19.51
C LEU A 478 -29.08 -39.74 19.70
N PRO A 479 -29.33 -40.87 19.03
CA PRO A 479 -28.24 -41.75 18.66
C PRO A 479 -27.21 -40.88 17.93
N ALA A 480 -25.94 -40.94 18.33
CA ALA A 480 -24.90 -40.30 17.55
C ALA A 480 -25.02 -40.82 16.10
N PRO A 481 -25.00 -39.95 15.07
CA PRO A 481 -24.91 -40.41 13.70
C PRO A 481 -23.78 -41.42 13.61
N ALA A 482 -24.05 -42.61 13.06
CA ALA A 482 -22.98 -43.54 12.77
C ALA A 482 -21.92 -42.78 11.95
N PRO A 483 -20.64 -42.80 12.32
CA PRO A 483 -19.61 -41.99 11.66
C PRO A 483 -19.34 -42.54 10.27
N LEU A 484 -20.24 -42.20 9.33
CA LEU A 484 -19.95 -42.14 7.91
C LEU A 484 -18.70 -41.26 7.75
N PRO A 485 -17.78 -41.61 6.86
CA PRO A 485 -16.56 -40.85 6.71
C PRO A 485 -16.90 -39.44 6.24
N VAL A 486 -16.49 -38.45 7.03
CA VAL A 486 -16.46 -37.05 6.60
C VAL A 486 -15.71 -37.00 5.26
N ALA A 487 -16.14 -36.19 4.29
CA ALA A 487 -15.31 -35.96 3.12
C ALA A 487 -14.17 -35.03 3.55
N ASN A 488 -12.90 -35.44 3.37
CA ASN A 488 -11.72 -34.63 3.74
C ASN A 488 -11.90 -33.19 3.23
N SER A 489 -11.73 -32.18 4.07
CA SER A 489 -11.87 -30.79 3.64
C SER A 489 -10.70 -30.36 2.77
N GLN A 490 -10.92 -29.37 1.91
CA GLN A 490 -9.80 -28.76 1.19
C GLN A 490 -9.21 -27.66 2.09
N PRO A 491 -7.87 -27.59 2.30
CA PRO A 491 -7.26 -26.45 2.96
C PRO A 491 -7.55 -25.18 2.16
N VAL A 492 -7.60 -24.04 2.83
CA VAL A 492 -7.84 -22.72 2.23
C VAL A 492 -6.63 -21.84 2.48
N VAL A 493 -6.03 -21.34 1.41
CA VAL A 493 -4.88 -20.43 1.46
C VAL A 493 -5.35 -19.00 1.24
N THR A 494 -4.96 -18.10 2.15
CA THR A 494 -4.96 -16.65 1.91
C THR A 494 -3.54 -16.19 1.64
N VAL A 495 -3.36 -15.31 0.67
CA VAL A 495 -2.08 -14.66 0.31
C VAL A 495 -2.21 -13.14 0.41
N PRO A 496 -1.10 -12.39 0.55
CA PRO A 496 -1.11 -10.94 0.37
C PRO A 496 -1.51 -10.55 -1.07
N GLY A 497 -1.84 -9.28 -1.27
CA GLY A 497 -1.85 -8.68 -2.61
C GLY A 497 -0.42 -8.55 -3.18
N SER A 498 -0.30 -8.00 -4.39
CA SER A 498 1.00 -7.77 -5.04
C SER A 498 1.95 -6.99 -4.14
N LEU A 499 3.11 -7.59 -3.83
CA LEU A 499 4.19 -6.94 -3.09
C LEU A 499 5.20 -6.33 -4.07
N ALA A 500 6.07 -5.46 -3.58
CA ALA A 500 7.17 -4.89 -4.35
C ALA A 500 8.45 -4.84 -3.50
N ILE A 501 9.60 -5.09 -4.14
CA ILE A 501 10.93 -5.00 -3.50
C ILE A 501 11.96 -4.46 -4.48
N ALA A 502 12.86 -3.62 -3.99
CA ALA A 502 13.99 -3.14 -4.77
C ALA A 502 15.03 -4.27 -4.94
N SER A 503 15.47 -4.53 -6.18
CA SER A 503 16.46 -5.55 -6.53
C SER A 503 17.69 -5.55 -5.61
N GLY A 504 18.12 -6.74 -5.20
CA GLY A 504 19.21 -6.94 -4.24
C GLY A 504 18.79 -6.97 -2.76
N ASN A 505 17.63 -6.42 -2.40
CA ASN A 505 17.13 -6.48 -1.03
C ASN A 505 16.27 -7.74 -0.78
N PRO A 506 16.36 -8.35 0.42
CA PRO A 506 15.42 -9.39 0.83
C PRO A 506 14.09 -8.78 1.29
N LEU A 507 12.99 -9.44 0.95
CA LEU A 507 11.62 -9.09 1.31
C LEU A 507 11.08 -10.07 2.36
N SER A 508 10.68 -9.58 3.53
CA SER A 508 9.89 -10.39 4.45
C SER A 508 8.45 -10.47 3.94
N VAL A 509 7.99 -11.69 3.67
CA VAL A 509 6.68 -11.99 3.10
C VAL A 509 5.71 -12.26 4.25
N SER A 510 4.75 -11.35 4.43
CA SER A 510 3.68 -11.46 5.43
C SER A 510 2.30 -11.55 4.76
N GLY A 511 1.27 -11.91 5.53
CA GLY A 511 -0.11 -12.00 5.05
C GLY A 511 -0.52 -13.37 4.49
N ILE A 512 0.42 -14.31 4.33
CA ILE A 512 0.08 -15.71 4.05
C ILE A 512 -0.62 -16.31 5.28
N LYS A 513 -1.78 -16.94 5.08
CA LYS A 513 -2.50 -17.69 6.11
C LYS A 513 -3.03 -19.01 5.56
N VAL A 514 -3.06 -20.02 6.42
CA VAL A 514 -3.66 -21.32 6.12
C VAL A 514 -4.84 -21.53 7.06
N ALA A 515 -5.99 -21.91 6.51
CA ALA A 515 -7.12 -22.44 7.26
C ALA A 515 -7.42 -23.85 6.75
N ASP A 516 -7.89 -24.71 7.63
CA ASP A 516 -8.31 -26.07 7.31
C ASP A 516 -9.39 -26.46 8.32
N ALA A 517 -10.49 -27.05 7.85
CA ALA A 517 -11.70 -27.22 8.65
C ALA A 517 -11.70 -28.50 9.49
N ASP A 518 -10.98 -29.54 9.07
CA ASP A 518 -10.96 -30.85 9.73
C ASP A 518 -9.56 -31.42 9.98
N ALA A 519 -8.49 -30.82 9.46
CA ALA A 519 -7.11 -31.22 9.78
C ALA A 519 -6.80 -31.30 11.29
N GLY A 520 -7.33 -30.38 12.10
CA GLY A 520 -7.17 -30.39 13.56
C GLY A 520 -5.71 -30.39 14.03
N ASN A 521 -5.25 -31.51 14.61
CA ASN A 521 -3.85 -31.73 15.02
C ASN A 521 -3.01 -32.49 13.97
N GLY A 522 -3.58 -32.74 12.79
CA GLY A 522 -2.94 -33.36 11.65
C GLY A 522 -1.78 -32.54 11.08
N VAL A 523 -0.94 -33.20 10.28
CA VAL A 523 0.28 -32.61 9.71
C VAL A 523 0.02 -32.23 8.26
N LEU A 524 0.06 -30.95 7.94
CA LEU A 524 -0.07 -30.41 6.58
C LEU A 524 1.32 -30.28 5.93
N THR A 525 1.34 -30.21 4.60
CA THR A 525 2.54 -29.93 3.79
C THR A 525 2.32 -28.61 3.04
N THR A 526 3.07 -27.57 3.38
CA THR A 526 3.02 -26.26 2.71
C THR A 526 4.27 -26.07 1.86
N THR A 527 4.10 -25.89 0.55
CA THR A 527 5.19 -25.58 -0.38
C THR A 527 5.04 -24.14 -0.88
N LEU A 528 6.13 -23.38 -0.85
CA LEU A 528 6.23 -22.06 -1.46
C LEU A 528 7.25 -22.12 -2.59
N SER A 529 6.92 -21.60 -3.77
CA SER A 529 7.81 -21.62 -4.95
C SER A 529 7.85 -20.29 -5.71
N THR A 530 8.98 -20.00 -6.34
CA THR A 530 9.32 -18.80 -7.12
C THR A 530 10.11 -19.21 -8.36
N VAL A 531 10.05 -18.43 -9.43
CA VAL A 531 10.84 -18.66 -10.65
C VAL A 531 12.13 -17.82 -10.64
N ASN A 532 12.06 -16.59 -10.11
CA ASN A 532 13.14 -15.60 -10.20
C ASN A 532 13.67 -15.12 -8.84
N GLY A 533 13.62 -15.97 -7.81
CA GLY A 533 14.20 -15.70 -6.50
C GLY A 533 14.46 -16.96 -5.68
N SER A 534 14.69 -16.76 -4.38
CA SER A 534 14.81 -17.81 -3.38
C SER A 534 13.96 -17.50 -2.14
N LEU A 535 13.56 -18.55 -1.42
CA LEU A 535 12.70 -18.48 -0.24
C LEU A 535 13.40 -19.14 0.95
N ALA A 536 13.70 -18.34 1.97
CA ALA A 536 14.21 -18.80 3.26
C ALA A 536 13.10 -18.76 4.33
N ILE A 537 13.04 -19.78 5.17
CA ILE A 537 12.05 -19.98 6.22
C ILE A 537 12.78 -19.98 7.58
N ALA A 538 12.29 -19.19 8.53
CA ALA A 538 12.81 -19.18 9.89
C ALA A 538 12.49 -20.49 10.62
N ASN A 539 13.53 -21.12 11.16
CA ASN A 539 13.48 -22.47 11.76
C ASN A 539 13.56 -22.46 13.30
N ASN A 540 13.54 -21.27 13.89
CA ASN A 540 13.70 -20.96 15.32
C ASN A 540 12.47 -20.25 15.92
N ILE A 541 11.31 -20.31 15.24
CA ILE A 541 10.06 -19.68 15.69
C ILE A 541 9.44 -20.47 16.84
N SER A 542 9.07 -19.79 17.93
CA SER A 542 8.40 -20.40 19.08
C SER A 542 7.07 -21.03 18.65
N ASN A 543 6.90 -22.32 18.95
CA ASN A 543 5.77 -23.16 18.50
C ASN A 543 5.57 -23.19 16.96
N GLY A 544 6.60 -22.87 16.17
CA GLY A 544 6.59 -22.97 14.70
C GLY A 544 7.10 -24.32 14.16
N VAL A 545 7.27 -24.39 12.85
CA VAL A 545 7.92 -25.51 12.16
C VAL A 545 9.44 -25.50 12.42
N THR A 546 10.00 -26.65 12.80
CA THR A 546 11.42 -26.78 13.15
C THR A 546 12.29 -27.11 11.93
N ALA A 547 13.61 -26.86 12.04
CA ALA A 547 14.59 -27.07 10.97
C ALA A 547 14.50 -28.45 10.27
N THR A 548 14.26 -29.52 11.03
CA THR A 548 14.13 -30.89 10.50
C THR A 548 13.01 -31.03 9.48
N ASN A 549 11.95 -30.24 9.64
CA ASN A 549 10.71 -30.30 8.86
C ASN A 549 10.63 -29.22 7.77
N ILE A 550 11.71 -28.48 7.52
CA ILE A 550 11.83 -27.55 6.40
C ILE A 550 12.79 -28.16 5.38
N LYS A 551 12.32 -28.40 4.16
CA LYS A 551 13.11 -28.96 3.05
C LYS A 551 13.39 -27.89 2.00
N ASN A 552 14.57 -27.95 1.38
CA ASN A 552 15.00 -27.03 0.32
C ASN A 552 15.02 -25.54 0.73
N ASN A 553 15.33 -25.29 2.00
CA ASN A 553 15.36 -23.93 2.57
C ASN A 553 16.41 -23.04 1.87
N GLY A 554 16.06 -21.80 1.53
CA GLY A 554 16.93 -20.87 0.83
C GLY A 554 17.04 -21.12 -0.69
N THR A 555 16.11 -21.86 -1.29
CA THR A 555 16.07 -22.16 -2.73
C THR A 555 14.79 -21.62 -3.38
N GLY A 556 14.65 -21.76 -4.70
CA GLY A 556 13.44 -21.35 -5.43
C GLY A 556 12.18 -22.16 -5.12
N THR A 557 12.24 -23.23 -4.31
CA THR A 557 11.08 -23.97 -3.83
C THR A 557 11.36 -24.58 -2.47
N VAL A 558 10.64 -24.14 -1.44
CA VAL A 558 10.80 -24.58 -0.04
C VAL A 558 9.52 -25.26 0.46
N THR A 559 9.66 -26.35 1.21
CA THR A 559 8.53 -27.12 1.74
C THR A 559 8.61 -27.22 3.27
N LEU A 560 7.52 -26.88 3.95
CA LEU A 560 7.31 -26.97 5.38
C LEU A 560 6.35 -28.13 5.68
N THR A 561 6.59 -28.86 6.78
CA THR A 561 5.72 -29.94 7.25
C THR A 561 5.43 -29.81 8.74
N GLY A 562 4.18 -29.61 9.13
CA GLY A 562 3.81 -29.40 10.55
C GLY A 562 2.31 -29.30 10.75
N THR A 563 1.87 -29.07 11.98
CA THR A 563 0.44 -28.84 12.24
C THR A 563 -0.02 -27.50 11.68
N LEU A 564 -1.33 -27.34 11.46
CA LEU A 564 -1.94 -26.06 11.05
C LEU A 564 -1.49 -24.89 11.93
N GLN A 565 -1.33 -25.11 13.23
CA GLN A 565 -0.83 -24.09 14.16
C GLN A 565 0.67 -23.81 13.97
N GLN A 566 1.51 -24.83 13.82
CA GLN A 566 2.96 -24.65 13.58
C GLN A 566 3.24 -23.90 12.28
N ILE A 567 2.50 -24.24 11.22
CA ILE A 567 2.62 -23.60 9.91
C ILE A 567 2.19 -22.13 9.98
N ASN A 568 1.03 -21.82 10.55
CA ASN A 568 0.60 -20.43 10.72
C ASN A 568 1.54 -19.63 11.65
N ASN A 569 2.06 -20.23 12.74
CA ASN A 569 3.06 -19.58 13.60
C ASN A 569 4.33 -19.22 12.84
N THR A 570 4.84 -20.13 11.98
CA THR A 570 6.00 -19.83 11.13
C THR A 570 5.66 -18.77 10.06
N LEU A 571 4.57 -18.92 9.32
CA LEU A 571 4.19 -18.00 8.23
C LEU A 571 3.83 -16.58 8.71
N ALA A 572 3.34 -16.43 9.95
CA ALA A 572 3.00 -15.14 10.55
C ALA A 572 4.17 -14.45 11.28
N ALA A 573 5.33 -15.09 11.41
CA ALA A 573 6.48 -14.50 12.08
C ALA A 573 7.15 -13.41 11.21
N ALA A 574 7.72 -12.38 11.85
CA ALA A 574 8.27 -11.20 11.16
C ALA A 574 9.46 -11.47 10.20
N ASN A 575 10.10 -12.64 10.31
CA ASN A 575 11.07 -13.19 9.34
C ASN A 575 10.71 -14.63 8.94
N GLY A 576 9.42 -14.98 9.03
CA GLY A 576 8.89 -16.34 8.86
C GLY A 576 9.11 -16.89 7.45
N VAL A 577 8.90 -16.03 6.46
CA VAL A 577 9.20 -16.25 5.04
C VAL A 577 10.00 -15.04 4.55
N LEU A 578 11.21 -15.28 4.06
CA LEU A 578 12.09 -14.27 3.48
C LEU A 578 12.32 -14.59 2.02
N TYR A 579 11.76 -13.79 1.12
CA TYR A 579 12.04 -13.83 -0.31
C TYR A 579 13.31 -13.04 -0.63
N THR A 580 14.11 -13.50 -1.58
CA THR A 580 15.23 -12.73 -2.15
C THR A 580 15.20 -12.85 -3.67
N GLY A 581 15.14 -11.73 -4.38
CA GLY A 581 15.17 -11.71 -5.83
C GLY A 581 16.51 -12.22 -6.38
N LYS A 582 16.47 -12.96 -7.50
CA LYS A 582 17.66 -13.45 -8.19
C LYS A 582 18.51 -12.28 -8.68
N THR A 583 19.81 -12.31 -8.43
CA THR A 583 20.74 -11.24 -8.81
C THR A 583 20.61 -10.88 -10.29
N GLY A 584 20.29 -9.61 -10.57
CA GLY A 584 20.11 -9.08 -11.93
C GLY A 584 18.73 -9.30 -12.55
N PHE A 585 17.78 -9.96 -11.88
CA PHE A 585 16.39 -10.04 -12.34
C PHE A 585 15.60 -8.78 -11.95
N ILE A 586 15.00 -8.13 -12.93
CA ILE A 586 14.06 -7.01 -12.76
C ILE A 586 12.74 -7.41 -13.43
N GLY A 587 11.61 -7.16 -12.76
CA GLY A 587 10.25 -7.47 -13.24
C GLY A 587 9.40 -8.18 -12.19
N ASN A 588 8.21 -8.61 -12.59
CA ASN A 588 7.33 -9.41 -11.72
C ASN A 588 7.83 -10.86 -11.64
N ASP A 589 8.07 -11.33 -10.41
CA ASP A 589 8.16 -12.74 -10.08
C ASP A 589 6.87 -13.18 -9.37
N THR A 590 6.57 -14.48 -9.40
CA THR A 590 5.34 -15.03 -8.80
C THR A 590 5.70 -16.00 -7.69
N ILE A 591 5.25 -15.72 -6.47
CA ILE A 591 5.31 -16.68 -5.37
C ILE A 591 3.99 -17.47 -5.38
N ASN A 592 4.09 -18.77 -5.60
CA ASN A 592 2.97 -19.70 -5.43
C ASN A 592 3.03 -20.27 -4.02
N VAL A 593 1.92 -20.21 -3.29
CA VAL A 593 1.74 -20.86 -2.00
C VAL A 593 0.76 -22.01 -2.18
N THR A 594 1.22 -23.24 -1.99
CA THR A 594 0.46 -24.48 -2.15
C THR A 594 0.39 -25.21 -0.82
N VAL A 595 -0.81 -25.53 -0.31
CA VAL A 595 -0.99 -26.31 0.92
C VAL A 595 -1.71 -27.60 0.59
N ASN A 596 -1.08 -28.73 0.91
CA ASN A 596 -1.64 -30.07 0.83
C ASN A 596 -1.93 -30.60 2.24
N ASP A 597 -3.12 -31.18 2.44
CA ASP A 597 -3.56 -31.67 3.75
C ASP A 597 -3.08 -33.10 4.10
N ASN A 598 -2.32 -33.76 3.23
CA ASN A 598 -1.84 -35.14 3.35
C ASN A 598 -2.94 -36.20 3.62
N GLY A 599 -4.23 -35.87 3.46
CA GLY A 599 -5.37 -36.71 3.82
C GLY A 599 -5.71 -36.70 5.31
N ASN A 600 -5.47 -35.59 6.01
CA ASN A 600 -5.80 -35.46 7.43
C ASN A 600 -7.31 -35.45 7.66
N SER A 601 -7.81 -36.62 8.10
CA SER A 601 -9.22 -36.89 8.37
C SER A 601 -10.08 -37.15 7.12
N GLY A 602 -11.22 -37.81 7.35
CA GLY A 602 -12.19 -38.12 6.31
C GLY A 602 -11.75 -39.13 5.24
N THR A 603 -12.58 -39.27 4.21
CA THR A 603 -12.28 -40.00 2.96
C THR A 603 -12.12 -39.05 1.78
N GLY A 604 -11.30 -39.46 0.82
CA GLY A 604 -10.98 -38.70 -0.40
C GLY A 604 -9.49 -38.70 -0.75
N GLY A 605 -8.62 -39.04 0.21
CA GLY A 605 -7.18 -38.83 0.07
C GLY A 605 -6.83 -37.35 0.22
N ALA A 606 -5.56 -37.01 -0.05
CA ALA A 606 -5.06 -35.65 0.15
C ALA A 606 -5.65 -34.66 -0.85
N LYS A 607 -6.15 -33.51 -0.38
CA LYS A 607 -6.54 -32.36 -1.21
C LYS A 607 -5.49 -31.25 -1.09
N THR A 608 -5.69 -30.18 -1.86
CA THR A 608 -4.71 -29.09 -1.98
C THR A 608 -5.38 -27.81 -2.47
N ASP A 609 -5.06 -26.66 -1.87
CA ASP A 609 -5.31 -25.34 -2.46
C ASP A 609 -3.97 -24.66 -2.80
N SER A 610 -4.00 -23.78 -3.79
CA SER A 610 -2.82 -23.07 -4.28
C SER A 610 -3.17 -21.67 -4.73
N LYS A 611 -2.46 -20.67 -4.23
CA LYS A 611 -2.66 -19.25 -4.57
C LYS A 611 -1.34 -18.60 -5.00
N PRO A 612 -1.28 -17.96 -6.18
CA PRO A 612 -0.17 -17.08 -6.53
C PRO A 612 -0.36 -15.69 -5.90
N PHE A 613 0.75 -15.01 -5.63
CA PHE A 613 0.80 -13.55 -5.55
C PHE A 613 2.08 -13.04 -6.20
N SER A 614 2.05 -11.82 -6.73
CA SER A 614 3.20 -11.22 -7.42
C SER A 614 4.13 -10.52 -6.44
N VAL A 615 5.43 -10.61 -6.71
CA VAL A 615 6.45 -9.72 -6.17
C VAL A 615 7.05 -8.95 -7.34
N ASN A 616 6.81 -7.64 -7.40
CA ASN A 616 7.47 -6.76 -8.36
C ASN A 616 8.89 -6.47 -7.87
N ILE A 617 9.89 -7.12 -8.46
CA ILE A 617 11.29 -6.76 -8.28
C ILE A 617 11.59 -5.60 -9.21
N PHE A 618 11.27 -4.40 -8.76
CA PHE A 618 11.72 -3.19 -9.45
C PHE A 618 13.23 -3.05 -9.26
N ALA A 619 13.91 -2.42 -10.22
CA ALA A 619 15.28 -2.00 -9.96
C ALA A 619 15.24 -1.05 -8.76
N ALA A 620 16.06 -1.29 -7.74
CA ALA A 620 16.45 -0.20 -6.85
C ALA A 620 16.85 0.98 -7.75
N PRO A 621 16.33 2.20 -7.54
CA PRO A 621 16.61 3.32 -8.44
C PRO A 621 18.12 3.55 -8.46
N ALA A 622 18.76 3.00 -9.49
CA ALA A 622 20.19 3.02 -9.60
C ALA A 622 20.63 4.46 -9.90
N PRO A 623 21.81 4.89 -9.43
CA PRO A 623 22.50 6.02 -10.03
C PRO A 623 22.71 5.70 -11.52
N THR A 624 21.87 6.24 -12.40
CA THR A 624 21.85 5.95 -13.85
C THR A 624 22.08 7.17 -14.73
N GLY A 625 22.25 8.34 -14.14
CA GLY A 625 23.31 9.22 -14.60
C GLY A 625 24.57 8.97 -13.77
N THR A 626 25.69 9.53 -14.22
CA THR A 626 26.48 10.36 -13.30
C THR A 626 25.52 11.32 -12.57
N ARG A 627 25.77 11.58 -11.30
CA ARG A 627 24.87 12.40 -10.50
C ARG A 627 25.50 13.76 -10.25
N SER A 628 24.64 14.77 -10.25
CA SER A 628 25.04 16.14 -10.00
C SER A 628 25.38 16.33 -8.53
N HIS A 629 26.61 16.81 -8.30
CA HIS A 629 27.24 17.21 -7.05
C HIS A 629 26.40 18.20 -6.19
N VAL A 630 25.20 17.82 -5.79
CA VAL A 630 24.23 18.62 -5.02
C VAL A 630 23.61 17.75 -3.93
N GLY A 631 23.98 18.04 -2.69
CA GLY A 631 23.41 17.45 -1.48
C GLY A 631 22.38 18.36 -0.81
N THR A 632 21.96 17.98 0.39
CA THR A 632 21.17 18.85 1.26
C THR A 632 21.31 18.48 2.74
N ASN A 633 21.12 19.42 3.66
CA ASN A 633 20.83 19.05 5.05
C ASN A 633 19.34 18.74 5.22
N LEU A 634 19.03 17.88 6.18
CA LEU A 634 17.65 17.55 6.57
C LEU A 634 17.15 18.50 7.64
N ALA A 635 15.83 18.69 7.76
CA ALA A 635 15.26 19.57 8.78
C ALA A 635 15.36 18.95 10.18
N GLY A 636 15.49 19.80 11.21
CA GLY A 636 15.50 19.32 12.61
C GLY A 636 14.19 18.62 13.00
N ILE A 637 14.30 17.42 13.58
CA ILE A 637 13.13 16.64 14.02
C ILE A 637 12.38 17.36 15.14
N ALA A 638 11.16 17.80 14.85
CA ALA A 638 10.27 18.46 15.81
C ALA A 638 8.79 18.27 15.45
N ASP A 639 7.91 18.42 16.43
CA ASP A 639 6.45 18.32 16.30
C ASP A 639 5.82 19.42 15.43
N TRP A 640 6.57 20.47 15.10
CA TRP A 640 6.18 21.57 14.22
C TRP A 640 6.90 21.56 12.88
N SER A 641 7.78 20.58 12.62
CA SER A 641 8.44 20.45 11.33
C SER A 641 7.43 20.12 10.22
N THR A 642 7.71 20.63 9.03
CA THR A 642 6.94 20.35 7.81
C THR A 642 7.60 19.30 6.92
N GLU A 643 8.84 18.91 7.23
CA GLU A 643 9.44 17.64 6.88
C GLU A 643 8.78 16.54 7.73
N ILE A 644 8.51 15.36 7.16
CA ILE A 644 7.88 14.25 7.87
C ILE A 644 8.66 12.95 7.58
N PRO A 645 9.82 12.74 8.22
CA PRO A 645 10.70 11.62 7.90
C PRO A 645 10.15 10.26 8.28
N PHE A 646 9.52 10.16 9.46
CA PHE A 646 9.12 8.88 10.05
C PHE A 646 7.66 8.52 9.77
N VAL A 647 7.38 7.22 9.60
CA VAL A 647 5.99 6.69 9.60
C VAL A 647 5.46 6.41 11.00
N ASP A 648 6.34 6.42 12.01
CA ASP A 648 6.01 6.49 13.43
C ASP A 648 6.12 7.93 13.92
N MET A 649 4.98 8.63 13.96
CA MET A 649 4.87 10.02 14.40
C MET A 649 5.08 10.21 15.91
N PHE A 650 5.34 9.14 16.67
CA PHE A 650 5.86 9.28 18.03
C PHE A 650 7.34 9.68 18.03
N LYS A 651 8.10 9.37 16.97
CA LYS A 651 9.53 9.73 16.86
C LYS A 651 9.78 11.22 16.65
N THR A 652 8.77 11.99 16.24
CA THR A 652 8.79 13.46 16.14
C THR A 652 8.30 14.16 17.42
N SER A 653 7.87 13.42 18.45
CA SER A 653 7.21 14.03 19.62
C SER A 653 8.18 14.79 20.51
N ARG A 654 7.72 15.81 21.24
CA ARG A 654 8.53 16.42 22.31
C ARG A 654 8.88 15.41 23.41
N GLU A 655 9.89 15.71 24.20
CA GLU A 655 10.07 15.07 25.51
C GLU A 655 8.80 15.26 26.38
N TRP A 656 8.56 14.35 27.32
CA TRP A 656 7.35 14.39 28.14
C TRP A 656 7.28 15.64 29.03
N ILE A 657 6.16 16.35 28.92
CA ILE A 657 5.90 17.62 29.57
C ILE A 657 5.03 17.37 30.81
N SER A 658 5.55 17.78 31.97
CA SER A 658 4.96 17.50 33.27
C SER A 658 3.75 18.37 33.57
N GLN A 659 2.64 17.75 33.94
CA GLN A 659 1.38 18.42 34.27
C GLN A 659 0.92 18.03 35.68
N SER A 660 0.14 18.90 36.33
CA SER A 660 -0.47 18.60 37.63
C SER A 660 -1.82 19.29 37.77
N GLN A 661 -2.76 18.68 38.49
CA GLN A 661 -4.11 19.19 38.66
C GLN A 661 -4.11 20.58 39.34
N GLY A 662 -4.50 21.61 38.57
CA GLY A 662 -4.57 23.00 39.04
C GLY A 662 -3.28 23.83 38.86
N ALA A 663 -2.21 23.24 38.34
CA ALA A 663 -1.02 23.98 37.88
C ALA A 663 -1.24 24.56 36.46
N LYS A 664 -0.36 25.46 35.99
CA LYS A 664 -0.33 25.79 34.56
C LYS A 664 0.33 24.68 33.76
N TRP A 665 0.17 24.73 32.44
CA TRP A 665 0.79 23.77 31.53
C TRP A 665 2.32 23.77 31.66
N GLY A 666 2.92 22.61 31.90
CA GLY A 666 4.35 22.43 32.14
C GLY A 666 4.82 22.66 33.59
N GLU A 667 3.95 23.17 34.50
CA GLU A 667 4.30 23.42 35.90
C GLU A 667 4.10 22.18 36.81
N GLY A 668 3.98 20.97 36.24
CA GLY A 668 3.69 19.72 36.98
C GLY A 668 4.80 19.14 37.85
N GLY A 669 5.92 19.85 38.04
CA GLY A 669 7.09 19.37 38.79
C GLY A 669 7.93 18.34 38.02
N LYS A 670 8.93 17.73 38.66
CA LYS A 670 9.82 16.77 38.00
C LYS A 670 9.11 15.43 37.71
N LEU A 671 9.29 14.89 36.51
CA LEU A 671 8.89 13.54 36.13
C LEU A 671 9.96 12.51 36.52
N ASN A 672 9.54 11.28 36.83
CA ASN A 672 10.43 10.14 36.99
C ASN A 672 10.51 9.37 35.67
N LEU A 673 11.69 9.34 35.04
CA LEU A 673 11.89 8.80 33.70
C LEU A 673 12.80 7.56 33.71
N THR A 674 12.59 6.65 32.75
CA THR A 674 13.57 5.60 32.40
C THR A 674 14.75 6.21 31.64
N PRO A 675 15.90 5.51 31.49
CA PRO A 675 17.04 6.00 30.73
C PRO A 675 16.73 6.35 29.26
N GLU A 676 15.70 5.71 28.68
CA GLU A 676 15.24 5.94 27.31
C GLU A 676 14.23 7.11 27.20
N GLY A 677 13.78 7.68 28.33
CA GLY A 677 12.85 8.81 28.39
C GLY A 677 11.37 8.46 28.61
N TRP A 678 11.01 7.22 28.94
CA TRP A 678 9.62 6.82 29.24
C TRP A 678 9.22 7.19 30.67
N ILE A 679 7.92 7.44 30.94
CA ILE A 679 7.45 7.74 32.29
C ILE A 679 7.47 6.48 33.16
N ALA A 680 8.45 6.39 34.06
CA ALA A 680 8.59 5.27 35.00
C ALA A 680 7.52 5.31 36.11
N SER A 681 7.14 6.50 36.57
CA SER A 681 6.05 6.68 37.55
C SER A 681 5.56 8.14 37.59
N LEU A 682 4.28 8.33 37.92
CA LEU A 682 3.68 9.65 38.20
C LEU A 682 3.46 9.85 39.70
N ALA A 683 3.60 11.09 40.18
CA ALA A 683 3.21 11.47 41.53
C ALA A 683 1.68 11.65 41.67
N PRO A 684 1.08 11.62 42.88
CA PRO A 684 -0.36 11.84 43.06
C PRO A 684 -0.82 13.19 42.47
N GLY A 685 -1.80 13.15 41.56
CA GLY A 685 -2.31 14.33 40.85
C GLY A 685 -1.46 14.83 39.68
N GLN A 686 -0.29 14.21 39.44
CA GLN A 686 0.57 14.48 38.30
C GLN A 686 0.13 13.65 37.09
N PHE A 687 0.24 14.23 35.90
CA PHE A 687 0.12 13.54 34.62
C PHE A 687 1.19 14.05 33.64
N ALA A 688 1.36 13.39 32.50
CA ALA A 688 2.31 13.82 31.48
C ALA A 688 1.60 14.01 30.13
N GLU A 689 2.09 14.94 29.33
CA GLU A 689 1.66 15.14 27.94
C GLU A 689 2.88 15.19 27.02
N THR A 690 2.75 14.71 25.78
CA THR A 690 3.70 15.03 24.72
C THR A 690 2.97 15.53 23.48
N VAL A 691 3.59 16.50 22.81
CA VAL A 691 3.13 17.05 21.54
C VAL A 691 3.77 16.23 20.43
N MET A 692 2.98 15.54 19.62
CA MET A 692 3.50 14.66 18.56
C MET A 692 3.57 15.37 17.19
N MET A 693 2.56 16.19 16.90
CA MET A 693 2.39 16.91 15.63
C MET A 693 1.62 18.21 15.86
N THR A 694 1.89 19.26 15.10
CA THR A 694 1.19 20.56 15.11
C THR A 694 1.06 21.13 13.71
N GLY A 695 0.17 22.11 13.52
CA GLY A 695 -0.11 22.71 12.20
C GLY A 695 -0.93 21.79 11.29
N LYS A 696 -1.03 22.15 10.00
CA LYS A 696 -1.99 21.55 9.05
C LYS A 696 -1.39 20.64 7.98
N THR A 697 -0.08 20.37 8.04
CA THR A 697 0.69 19.71 6.96
C THR A 697 0.92 18.20 7.19
N PHE A 698 0.64 17.68 8.38
CA PHE A 698 0.69 16.23 8.61
C PHE A 698 -0.50 15.50 7.97
N PRO A 699 -0.40 14.19 7.64
CA PRO A 699 -1.49 13.47 6.99
C PRO A 699 -2.75 13.34 7.86
N ALA A 700 -3.92 13.46 7.22
CA ALA A 700 -5.19 13.01 7.80
C ALA A 700 -5.35 11.50 7.63
N GLY A 701 -6.08 10.85 8.53
CA GLY A 701 -6.49 9.45 8.35
C GLY A 701 -6.57 8.63 9.64
N ARG A 702 -6.63 7.30 9.48
CA ARG A 702 -6.76 6.34 10.58
C ARG A 702 -5.39 5.79 11.00
N TYR A 703 -4.86 6.36 12.07
CA TYR A 703 -3.59 6.00 12.68
C TYR A 703 -3.76 4.80 13.62
N THR A 704 -2.66 4.08 13.87
CA THR A 704 -2.58 3.06 14.92
C THR A 704 -1.57 3.46 15.98
N LEU A 705 -2.01 3.56 17.24
CA LEU A 705 -1.12 3.70 18.39
C LEU A 705 -0.84 2.31 18.96
N LEU A 706 0.43 1.92 19.03
CA LEU A 706 0.88 0.72 19.75
C LEU A 706 1.71 1.13 20.97
N TYR A 707 1.57 0.42 22.09
CA TYR A 707 2.36 0.67 23.29
C TYR A 707 2.57 -0.62 24.10
N ASP A 708 3.64 -0.65 24.90
CA ASP A 708 3.92 -1.75 25.82
C ASP A 708 3.70 -1.28 27.27
N GLY A 709 3.23 -2.16 28.15
CA GLY A 709 3.01 -1.87 29.57
C GLY A 709 1.58 -1.46 29.94
N GLU A 710 1.40 -1.07 31.20
CA GLU A 710 0.08 -0.85 31.81
C GLU A 710 -0.07 0.61 32.24
N GLY A 711 -1.17 1.23 31.82
CA GLY A 711 -1.49 2.62 32.12
C GLY A 711 -2.61 3.17 31.25
N LYS A 712 -2.85 4.47 31.37
CA LYS A 712 -3.99 5.17 30.75
C LYS A 712 -3.51 6.32 29.88
N LEU A 713 -3.45 6.02 28.60
CA LEU A 713 -3.26 6.97 27.51
C LEU A 713 -4.62 7.54 27.07
N ASP A 714 -4.63 8.81 26.65
CA ASP A 714 -5.75 9.53 26.07
C ASP A 714 -5.24 10.68 25.18
N PHE A 715 -6.10 11.37 24.42
CA PHE A 715 -5.72 12.52 23.58
C PHE A 715 -6.30 13.82 24.14
N THR A 716 -5.51 14.90 24.16
CA THR A 716 -5.93 16.18 24.78
C THR A 716 -6.93 16.97 23.93
N PHE A 717 -7.00 16.71 22.62
CA PHE A 717 -7.84 17.46 21.67
C PHE A 717 -8.66 16.54 20.75
N ASN A 718 -9.82 17.03 20.29
CA ASN A 718 -10.79 16.27 19.48
C ASN A 718 -10.31 15.91 18.06
N ASN A 719 -9.17 16.47 17.64
CA ASN A 719 -8.57 16.26 16.31
C ASN A 719 -7.91 14.88 16.16
N ALA A 720 -7.65 14.18 17.28
CA ALA A 720 -7.19 12.79 17.33
C ALA A 720 -8.16 11.95 18.16
N LYS A 721 -9.16 11.37 17.49
CA LYS A 721 -10.28 10.68 18.13
C LYS A 721 -10.05 9.18 18.20
N ILE A 722 -10.04 8.60 19.41
CA ILE A 722 -10.01 7.15 19.60
C ILE A 722 -11.28 6.52 19.00
N VAL A 723 -11.07 5.58 18.07
CA VAL A 723 -12.12 4.78 17.39
C VAL A 723 -12.33 3.45 18.12
N SER A 724 -11.24 2.83 18.56
CA SER A 724 -11.23 1.59 19.32
C SER A 724 -9.97 1.50 20.18
N GLN A 725 -10.06 0.85 21.34
CA GLN A 725 -8.93 0.65 22.25
C GLN A 725 -8.97 -0.77 22.85
N SER A 726 -7.79 -1.36 22.97
CA SER A 726 -7.51 -2.57 23.75
C SER A 726 -6.16 -2.38 24.47
N PRO A 727 -5.79 -3.24 25.45
CA PRO A 727 -4.47 -3.17 26.08
C PRO A 727 -3.36 -3.25 25.03
N GLY A 728 -2.53 -2.20 24.96
CA GLY A 728 -1.39 -2.09 24.04
C GLY A 728 -1.71 -1.61 22.62
N LYS A 729 -2.99 -1.38 22.25
CA LYS A 729 -3.37 -0.85 20.92
C LYS A 729 -4.56 0.13 20.97
N MET A 730 -4.45 1.23 20.24
CA MET A 730 -5.57 2.10 19.86
C MET A 730 -5.62 2.27 18.34
N THR A 731 -6.83 2.46 17.82
CA THR A 731 -7.08 2.99 16.47
C THR A 731 -7.60 4.42 16.63
N VAL A 732 -7.01 5.37 15.92
CA VAL A 732 -7.25 6.82 16.13
C VAL A 732 -7.51 7.50 14.79
N ASP A 733 -8.65 8.20 14.66
CA ASP A 733 -8.93 9.06 13.50
C ASP A 733 -8.33 10.45 13.73
N VAL A 734 -7.41 10.84 12.85
CA VAL A 734 -6.62 12.07 12.93
C VAL A 734 -7.03 13.06 11.84
N THR A 735 -7.27 14.30 12.23
CA THR A 735 -7.58 15.44 11.35
C THR A 735 -6.58 16.58 11.62
N PRO A 736 -5.86 17.12 10.61
CA PRO A 736 -4.91 18.22 10.82
C PRO A 736 -5.60 19.55 11.12
N ASP A 737 -5.18 20.21 12.20
CA ASP A 737 -5.65 21.54 12.63
C ASP A 737 -4.59 22.31 13.45
N ASP A 738 -4.91 23.53 13.87
CA ASP A 738 -3.99 24.37 14.63
C ASP A 738 -3.81 23.96 16.11
N ALA A 739 -4.61 23.01 16.62
CA ALA A 739 -4.47 22.53 18.00
C ALA A 739 -3.35 21.48 18.13
N GLY A 740 -3.09 20.71 17.07
CA GLY A 740 -2.07 19.67 17.05
C GLY A 740 -2.44 18.42 17.86
N VAL A 741 -1.72 17.33 17.64
CA VAL A 741 -2.00 16.03 18.26
C VAL A 741 -1.13 15.84 19.50
N PHE A 742 -1.80 15.85 20.66
CA PHE A 742 -1.20 15.74 21.99
C PHE A 742 -1.60 14.39 22.61
N LEU A 743 -0.62 13.58 23.00
CA LEU A 743 -0.84 12.34 23.73
C LEU A 743 -0.66 12.59 25.24
N ARG A 744 -1.66 12.21 26.05
CA ARG A 744 -1.67 12.35 27.50
C ARG A 744 -1.50 10.98 28.16
N LEU A 745 -0.56 10.85 29.09
CA LEU A 745 -0.43 9.72 30.00
C LEU A 745 -0.88 10.16 31.41
N SER A 746 -1.97 9.59 31.88
CA SER A 746 -2.60 9.95 33.17
C SER A 746 -2.37 8.94 34.29
N GLU A 747 -2.10 7.68 33.95
CA GLU A 747 -1.84 6.58 34.90
C GLU A 747 -0.77 5.68 34.27
N THR A 748 0.18 5.13 35.05
CA THR A 748 1.21 4.17 34.59
C THR A 748 1.62 3.26 35.75
N ASN A 749 1.78 1.96 35.52
CA ASN A 749 2.18 0.98 36.53
C ASN A 749 3.71 1.02 36.74
N PRO A 750 4.25 1.41 37.92
CA PRO A 750 5.70 1.48 38.12
C PRO A 750 6.45 0.15 37.98
N SER A 751 5.75 -0.99 38.06
CA SER A 751 6.32 -2.33 37.84
C SER A 751 6.24 -2.78 36.37
N ASN A 752 5.44 -2.11 35.53
CA ASN A 752 5.30 -2.40 34.10
C ASN A 752 4.91 -1.11 33.33
N PRO A 753 5.77 -0.07 33.32
CA PRO A 753 5.37 1.27 32.89
C PRO A 753 5.08 1.35 31.40
N VAL A 754 4.15 2.24 31.03
CA VAL A 754 3.85 2.56 29.62
C VAL A 754 5.11 3.07 28.93
N ARG A 755 5.53 2.34 27.91
CA ARG A 755 6.79 2.53 27.18
C ARG A 755 6.65 2.04 25.74
N ASN A 756 7.69 2.26 24.93
CA ASN A 756 7.73 1.83 23.54
C ASN A 756 6.44 2.22 22.81
N ILE A 757 6.06 3.51 22.89
CA ILE A 757 4.90 4.04 22.16
C ILE A 757 5.29 4.26 20.70
N ARG A 758 4.39 3.90 19.79
CA ARG A 758 4.49 4.08 18.34
C ARG A 758 3.18 4.66 17.84
N PHE A 759 3.18 5.75 17.10
CA PHE A 759 1.97 6.38 16.55
C PHE A 759 2.02 6.36 15.02
N ILE A 760 1.55 5.25 14.47
CA ILE A 760 1.89 4.79 13.12
C ILE A 760 0.88 5.32 12.10
N MET A 761 1.41 5.88 11.00
CA MET A 761 0.63 6.41 9.88
C MET A 761 -0.25 5.35 9.20
N PRO A 762 -1.35 5.74 8.54
CA PRO A 762 -2.24 4.82 7.83
C PRO A 762 -1.49 3.94 6.83
N GLY A 763 -1.67 2.61 6.92
CA GLY A 763 -1.02 1.62 6.05
C GLY A 763 0.30 1.04 6.58
N PHE A 764 0.97 1.67 7.55
CA PHE A 764 2.32 1.28 7.98
C PHE A 764 2.38 0.38 9.22
N GLU A 765 1.25 -0.06 9.80
CA GLU A 765 1.23 -0.84 11.05
C GLU A 765 2.13 -2.09 11.00
N ASN A 766 2.20 -2.77 9.85
CA ASN A 766 2.98 -3.99 9.67
C ASN A 766 4.41 -3.75 9.13
N THR A 767 4.79 -2.50 8.81
CA THR A 767 6.05 -2.18 8.13
C THR A 767 6.92 -1.14 8.82
N TYR A 768 6.41 -0.34 9.77
CA TYR A 768 7.14 0.77 10.41
C TYR A 768 8.51 0.40 11.04
N GLN A 769 8.75 -0.87 11.35
CA GLN A 769 10.04 -1.35 11.89
C GLN A 769 11.10 -1.61 10.82
N THR A 770 10.70 -2.00 9.61
CA THR A 770 11.60 -2.29 8.47
C THR A 770 11.64 -1.13 7.47
N GLN A 771 10.54 -0.39 7.37
CA GLN A 771 10.36 0.84 6.61
C GLN A 771 9.98 1.97 7.59
N PRO A 772 10.92 2.46 8.42
CA PRO A 772 10.65 3.54 9.36
C PRO A 772 10.42 4.89 8.67
N PHE A 773 10.88 5.03 7.41
CA PHE A 773 10.82 6.28 6.66
C PHE A 773 9.59 6.40 5.75
N ASN A 774 9.04 7.61 5.70
CA ASN A 774 7.92 8.00 4.87
C ASN A 774 8.30 7.93 3.38
N PRO A 775 7.54 7.20 2.52
CA PRO A 775 7.85 7.12 1.09
C PRO A 775 7.88 8.46 0.36
N VAL A 776 7.11 9.48 0.81
CA VAL A 776 7.15 10.82 0.20
C VAL A 776 8.44 11.56 0.57
N PHE A 777 8.95 11.37 1.78
CA PHE A 777 10.25 11.90 2.21
C PHE A 777 11.39 11.26 1.41
N LEU A 778 11.36 9.92 1.25
CA LEU A 778 12.33 9.21 0.42
C LEU A 778 12.30 9.67 -1.06
N ASP A 779 11.11 9.93 -1.62
CA ASP A 779 10.96 10.48 -2.97
C ASP A 779 11.61 11.86 -3.11
N ARG A 780 11.39 12.79 -2.17
CA ARG A 780 12.00 14.14 -2.22
C ARG A 780 13.52 14.10 -2.14
N LEU A 781 14.09 13.17 -1.36
CA LEU A 781 15.54 13.03 -1.23
C LEU A 781 16.19 12.26 -2.38
N SER A 782 15.44 11.49 -3.18
CA SER A 782 15.96 10.58 -4.22
C SER A 782 16.77 11.22 -5.37
N LYS A 783 16.90 12.55 -5.37
CA LYS A 783 17.59 13.37 -6.39
C LYS A 783 18.81 14.12 -5.87
N PHE A 784 19.16 13.96 -4.60
CA PHE A 784 20.37 14.55 -4.00
C PHE A 784 21.48 13.50 -3.85
N ASP A 785 22.72 13.97 -3.75
CA ASP A 785 23.93 13.13 -3.76
C ASP A 785 24.56 12.91 -2.39
N THR A 786 24.36 13.88 -1.50
CA THR A 786 24.84 13.86 -0.12
C THR A 786 23.71 14.25 0.82
N LEU A 787 23.56 13.54 1.95
CA LEU A 787 22.70 13.98 3.06
C LEU A 787 23.57 14.42 4.23
N ARG A 788 23.58 15.72 4.54
CA ARG A 788 24.27 16.25 5.72
C ARG A 788 23.35 16.26 6.93
N PHE A 789 23.76 15.57 7.98
CA PHE A 789 22.89 15.29 9.13
C PHE A 789 22.97 16.33 10.26
N MET A 790 23.45 17.56 9.99
CA MET A 790 23.77 18.58 11.00
C MET A 790 22.67 18.83 12.05
N ASP A 791 21.44 19.09 11.61
CA ASP A 791 20.29 19.27 12.52
C ASP A 791 19.77 17.95 13.10
N TRP A 792 19.87 16.84 12.35
CA TRP A 792 19.51 15.49 12.84
C TRP A 792 20.48 15.00 13.92
N GLU A 793 21.76 15.37 13.90
CA GLU A 793 22.75 15.07 14.94
C GLU A 793 22.66 16.03 16.14
N ALA A 794 21.84 17.09 16.02
CA ALA A 794 21.74 18.20 16.97
C ALA A 794 23.13 18.82 17.29
N THR A 795 23.97 18.97 16.27
CA THR A 795 25.39 19.35 16.43
C THR A 795 25.57 20.78 16.92
N ASN A 796 24.68 21.70 16.52
CA ASN A 796 24.68 23.08 16.98
C ASN A 796 24.39 23.18 18.49
N ASN A 797 25.35 23.71 19.24
CA ASN A 797 25.36 23.81 20.70
C ASN A 797 25.40 22.46 21.44
N SER A 798 25.82 21.38 20.78
CA SER A 798 25.82 20.03 21.35
C SER A 798 26.73 19.89 22.58
N THR A 799 26.24 19.17 23.58
CA THR A 799 26.96 18.81 24.82
C THR A 799 27.35 17.34 24.89
N LEU A 800 27.06 16.56 23.83
CA LEU A 800 27.39 15.14 23.75
C LEU A 800 28.92 14.94 23.85
N THR A 801 29.34 14.09 24.80
CA THR A 801 30.77 13.87 25.11
C THR A 801 31.15 12.39 25.00
N ASN A 802 30.30 11.51 25.52
CA ASN A 802 30.53 10.07 25.65
C ASN A 802 29.58 9.28 24.75
N TRP A 803 29.98 8.10 24.29
CA TRP A 803 29.16 7.24 23.41
C TRP A 803 27.79 6.86 24.00
N SER A 804 27.65 6.88 25.33
CA SER A 804 26.40 6.68 26.07
C SER A 804 25.39 7.82 25.97
N ASP A 805 25.82 9.01 25.56
CA ASP A 805 25.04 10.24 25.74
C ASP A 805 24.00 10.42 24.62
N ARG A 806 24.24 9.81 23.45
CA ARG A 806 23.45 9.89 22.22
C ARG A 806 22.02 9.34 22.34
N SER A 807 21.18 9.64 21.36
CA SER A 807 19.94 8.90 21.11
C SER A 807 20.19 7.50 20.55
N THR A 808 19.28 6.57 20.85
CA THR A 808 19.19 5.22 20.28
C THR A 808 17.81 5.03 19.64
N THR A 809 17.62 3.96 18.85
CA THR A 809 16.30 3.62 18.28
C THR A 809 15.24 3.36 19.35
N THR A 810 15.67 2.92 20.54
CA THR A 810 14.85 2.69 21.74
C THR A 810 14.53 3.94 22.56
N SER A 811 15.18 5.08 22.29
CA SER A 811 14.82 6.37 22.88
C SER A 811 13.35 6.71 22.56
N ALA A 812 12.67 7.34 23.51
CA ALA A 812 11.24 7.59 23.43
C ALA A 812 10.86 8.40 22.20
N THR A 813 11.59 9.49 21.96
CA THR A 813 11.52 10.33 20.76
C THR A 813 12.91 10.46 20.14
N GLN A 814 13.00 11.04 18.94
CA GLN A 814 14.25 11.51 18.33
C GLN A 814 14.34 13.05 18.32
N ALA A 815 13.26 13.77 18.67
CA ALA A 815 13.21 15.23 18.78
C ALA A 815 13.85 15.74 20.08
N THR A 816 15.17 15.58 20.24
CA THR A 816 15.91 15.99 21.44
C THR A 816 17.24 16.67 21.10
N SER A 817 17.85 17.36 22.07
CA SER A 817 19.22 17.90 21.98
C SER A 817 20.33 16.83 21.88
N LYS A 818 19.96 15.53 21.83
CA LYS A 818 20.86 14.40 21.54
C LYS A 818 20.80 13.96 20.07
N GLY A 819 19.96 14.60 19.26
CA GLY A 819 19.69 14.24 17.88
C GLY A 819 18.93 12.92 17.70
N VAL A 820 18.90 12.46 16.46
CA VAL A 820 18.40 11.19 15.96
C VAL A 820 19.47 10.10 16.15
N ALA A 821 19.05 8.86 16.40
CA ALA A 821 19.96 7.74 16.53
C ALA A 821 20.73 7.47 15.22
N LEU A 822 22.07 7.37 15.30
CA LEU A 822 22.98 7.06 14.17
C LEU A 822 22.52 5.83 13.36
N GLU A 823 21.88 4.86 14.01
CA GLU A 823 21.28 3.69 13.38
C GLU A 823 20.25 4.04 12.29
N TYR A 824 19.51 5.15 12.43
CA TYR A 824 18.57 5.65 11.43
C TYR A 824 19.26 6.47 10.33
N LEU A 825 20.25 7.32 10.66
CA LEU A 825 21.01 8.08 9.65
C LEU A 825 21.65 7.14 8.62
N ILE A 826 22.32 6.09 9.10
CA ILE A 826 22.91 5.04 8.26
C ILE A 826 21.82 4.28 7.48
N GLN A 827 20.65 4.03 8.08
CA GLN A 827 19.55 3.35 7.39
C GLN A 827 18.99 4.21 6.24
N LEU A 828 18.87 5.52 6.42
CA LEU A 828 18.37 6.43 5.38
C LEU A 828 19.31 6.47 4.18
N ALA A 829 20.60 6.68 4.42
CA ALA A 829 21.65 6.62 3.39
C ALA A 829 21.65 5.27 2.64
N ASN A 830 21.58 4.16 3.37
CA ASN A 830 21.49 2.81 2.78
C ASN A 830 20.23 2.57 1.94
N THR A 831 19.10 3.16 2.33
CA THR A 831 17.81 3.06 1.63
C THR A 831 17.82 3.86 0.32
N LEU A 832 18.40 5.06 0.33
CA LEU A 832 18.41 5.95 -0.83
C LEU A 832 19.61 5.77 -1.78
N LYS A 833 20.68 5.12 -1.30
CA LYS A 833 22.01 5.10 -1.96
C LYS A 833 22.53 6.53 -2.19
N ILE A 834 22.64 7.27 -1.09
CA ILE A 834 23.10 8.66 -1.04
C ILE A 834 24.19 8.72 0.05
N ASP A 835 25.28 9.45 -0.20
CA ASP A 835 26.44 9.46 0.71
C ASP A 835 26.11 10.29 1.97
N PRO A 836 26.30 9.76 3.19
CA PRO A 836 26.06 10.51 4.41
C PRO A 836 27.22 11.46 4.75
N TRP A 837 26.89 12.69 5.14
CA TRP A 837 27.83 13.64 5.73
C TRP A 837 27.51 13.81 7.22
N PHE A 838 28.45 13.42 8.06
CA PHE A 838 28.33 13.41 9.53
C PHE A 838 29.11 14.56 10.16
N THR A 839 28.52 15.19 11.18
CA THR A 839 29.03 16.38 11.88
C THR A 839 29.33 16.04 13.34
N VAL A 840 30.58 15.67 13.64
CA VAL A 840 30.95 15.12 14.95
C VAL A 840 30.80 16.19 16.05
N PRO A 841 30.03 15.97 17.14
CA PRO A 841 29.82 16.96 18.20
C PRO A 841 31.12 17.55 18.76
N ALA A 842 31.14 18.86 19.02
CA ALA A 842 32.36 19.60 19.37
C ALA A 842 33.11 19.03 20.59
N GLN A 843 32.36 18.47 21.54
CA GLN A 843 32.87 17.94 22.82
C GLN A 843 33.08 16.41 22.79
N ALA A 844 32.92 15.76 21.63
CA ALA A 844 33.02 14.32 21.48
C ALA A 844 34.42 13.77 21.84
N SER A 845 34.45 12.88 22.83
CA SER A 845 35.63 12.09 23.20
C SER A 845 36.07 11.16 22.07
N ASP A 846 37.35 10.78 22.06
CA ASP A 846 37.90 9.83 21.08
C ASP A 846 37.14 8.49 21.06
N ASP A 847 36.57 8.09 22.21
CA ASP A 847 35.77 6.87 22.33
C ASP A 847 34.36 7.05 21.73
N TYR A 848 33.75 8.24 21.81
CA TYR A 848 32.55 8.56 21.01
C TYR A 848 32.88 8.41 19.51
N VAL A 849 33.92 9.11 19.05
CA VAL A 849 34.31 9.15 17.63
C VAL A 849 34.65 7.77 17.08
N ARG A 850 35.37 6.95 17.85
CA ARG A 850 35.76 5.60 17.43
C ARG A 850 34.58 4.64 17.35
N ASN A 851 33.64 4.71 18.29
CA ASN A 851 32.42 3.89 18.23
C ASN A 851 31.48 4.36 17.09
N PHE A 852 31.37 5.66 16.86
CA PHE A 852 30.63 6.24 15.74
C PHE A 852 31.18 5.72 14.40
N ALA A 853 32.48 5.95 14.13
CA ALA A 853 33.14 5.50 12.91
C ALA A 853 33.05 3.97 12.72
N THR A 854 33.11 3.20 13.82
CA THR A 854 32.97 1.73 13.78
C THR A 854 31.57 1.33 13.34
N MET A 855 30.53 1.97 13.89
CA MET A 855 29.14 1.71 13.48
C MET A 855 28.89 2.09 12.02
N VAL A 856 29.43 3.22 11.56
CA VAL A 856 29.33 3.62 10.14
C VAL A 856 30.03 2.62 9.24
N ARG A 857 31.29 2.25 9.52
CA ARG A 857 32.04 1.24 8.74
C ARG A 857 31.27 -0.07 8.58
N ASP A 858 30.70 -0.58 9.68
CA ASP A 858 30.10 -1.91 9.78
C ASP A 858 28.65 -1.97 9.30
N ARG A 859 27.97 -0.83 9.11
CA ARG A 859 26.55 -0.78 8.73
C ARG A 859 26.22 0.07 7.50
N LEU A 860 27.03 1.07 7.16
CA LEU A 860 26.86 1.81 5.91
C LEU A 860 27.19 0.88 4.74
N ASP A 861 26.45 0.98 3.64
CA ASP A 861 26.67 0.22 2.42
C ASP A 861 28.13 0.36 1.94
N PRO A 862 28.82 -0.73 1.60
CA PRO A 862 30.20 -0.67 1.12
C PRO A 862 30.40 0.13 -0.18
N THR A 863 29.34 0.44 -0.94
CA THR A 863 29.43 1.32 -2.13
C THR A 863 29.34 2.81 -1.81
N LEU A 864 29.02 3.20 -0.57
CA LEU A 864 28.85 4.60 -0.15
C LEU A 864 30.08 5.13 0.61
N LYS A 865 30.37 6.42 0.44
CA LYS A 865 31.33 7.19 1.24
C LYS A 865 30.64 7.82 2.46
N ALA A 866 31.35 7.92 3.56
CA ALA A 866 30.97 8.80 4.67
C ALA A 866 31.85 10.07 4.63
N HIS A 867 31.23 11.23 4.42
CA HIS A 867 31.92 12.50 4.67
C HIS A 867 31.94 12.74 6.19
N VAL A 868 33.08 13.18 6.72
CA VAL A 868 33.28 13.49 8.15
C VAL A 868 33.74 14.93 8.32
N GLU A 869 32.95 15.69 9.07
CA GLU A 869 33.23 17.05 9.52
C GLU A 869 33.36 17.05 11.06
N TYR A 870 34.26 17.86 11.60
CA TYR A 870 34.27 18.15 13.03
C TYR A 870 33.33 19.33 13.31
N SER A 871 32.31 19.11 14.15
CA SER A 871 31.27 20.05 14.53
C SER A 871 30.51 20.66 13.33
N ASN A 872 29.76 21.74 13.59
CA ASN A 872 29.24 22.66 12.59
C ASN A 872 29.74 24.06 12.95
N GLU A 873 30.17 24.83 11.95
CA GLU A 873 30.60 26.24 12.09
C GLU A 873 31.35 26.58 13.39
N ALA A 874 32.40 25.83 13.73
CA ALA A 874 33.16 26.08 14.97
C ALA A 874 33.86 27.46 15.01
N TRP A 875 33.89 28.17 13.87
CA TRP A 875 34.28 29.57 13.80
C TRP A 875 33.15 30.52 14.23
N ASN A 876 31.87 30.19 14.01
CA ASN A 876 30.75 31.13 14.17
C ASN A 876 30.39 31.38 15.65
N GLY A 877 30.60 32.63 16.09
CA GLY A 877 30.44 33.07 17.47
C GLY A 877 29.01 33.06 18.03
N ILE A 878 27.98 32.83 17.20
CA ILE A 878 26.60 32.66 17.69
C ILE A 878 26.40 31.32 18.40
N PHE A 879 27.25 30.33 18.13
CA PHE A 879 27.14 29.00 18.70
C PHE A 879 28.12 28.75 19.86
N THR A 880 27.71 27.94 20.84
CA THR A 880 28.54 27.64 22.02
C THR A 880 29.79 26.81 21.66
N GLN A 881 29.78 26.05 20.57
CA GLN A 881 30.99 25.34 20.11
C GLN A 881 32.16 26.28 19.76
N SER A 882 31.91 27.49 19.26
CA SER A 882 32.98 28.48 18.98
C SER A 882 33.70 28.91 20.26
N ASN A 883 32.92 29.13 21.33
CA ASN A 883 33.48 29.41 22.66
C ASN A 883 34.25 28.22 23.24
N TYR A 884 33.80 26.98 23.00
CA TYR A 884 34.52 25.77 23.40
C TYR A 884 35.88 25.64 22.70
N VAL A 885 35.92 25.71 21.36
CA VAL A 885 37.19 25.56 20.63
C VAL A 885 38.18 26.68 20.97
N GLY A 886 37.70 27.91 21.17
CA GLY A 886 38.54 29.03 21.64
C GLY A 886 39.15 28.78 23.03
N GLN A 887 38.37 28.26 23.98
CA GLN A 887 38.87 27.88 25.31
C GLN A 887 39.88 26.74 25.25
N GLN A 888 39.63 25.69 24.46
CA GLN A 888 40.58 24.58 24.29
C GLN A 888 41.88 25.04 23.62
N GLY A 889 41.80 25.89 22.60
CA GLY A 889 42.96 26.47 21.93
C GLY A 889 43.80 27.36 22.85
N LEU A 890 43.17 28.19 23.68
CA LEU A 890 43.85 29.01 24.68
C LEU A 890 44.50 28.14 25.77
N ALA A 891 43.83 27.07 26.22
CA ALA A 891 44.38 26.11 27.18
C ALA A 891 45.58 25.32 26.60
N ARG A 892 45.59 25.03 25.30
CA ARG A 892 46.74 24.48 24.56
C ARG A 892 47.81 25.54 24.18
N GLY A 893 47.56 26.83 24.41
CA GLY A 893 48.47 27.93 24.08
C GLY A 893 48.67 28.17 22.57
N LEU A 894 47.66 27.87 21.74
CA LEU A 894 47.80 27.86 20.27
C LEU A 894 47.83 29.26 19.64
N ASP A 895 47.22 30.27 20.27
CA ASP A 895 47.31 31.69 19.90
C ASP A 895 47.05 32.58 21.14
N ASN A 896 47.26 33.90 21.02
CA ASN A 896 46.97 34.88 22.07
C ASN A 896 45.49 35.34 22.07
N THR A 897 44.73 35.04 21.02
CA THR A 897 43.31 35.42 20.85
C THR A 897 42.41 34.20 20.89
N SER A 898 41.24 34.30 21.53
CA SER A 898 40.27 33.17 21.58
C SER A 898 39.87 32.70 20.17
N TRP A 899 39.71 33.64 19.23
CA TRP A 899 39.37 33.34 17.84
C TRP A 899 40.50 32.59 17.12
N GLY A 900 41.72 33.14 17.09
CA GLY A 900 42.86 32.50 16.43
C GLY A 900 43.25 31.16 17.07
N ALA A 901 43.08 31.05 18.39
CA ALA A 901 43.31 29.81 19.12
C ALA A 901 42.23 28.76 18.80
N GLY A 902 40.97 29.18 18.65
CA GLY A 902 39.85 28.34 18.23
C GLY A 902 40.04 27.75 16.83
N LEU A 903 40.44 28.56 15.84
CA LEU A 903 40.71 28.07 14.48
C LEU A 903 41.86 27.04 14.45
N ARG A 904 42.89 27.23 15.28
CA ARG A 904 44.03 26.30 15.38
C ARG A 904 43.68 25.02 16.14
N TYR A 905 42.86 25.11 17.19
CA TYR A 905 42.33 23.93 17.89
C TYR A 905 41.39 23.14 16.99
N TYR A 906 40.53 23.81 16.23
CA TYR A 906 39.66 23.20 15.22
C TYR A 906 40.48 22.40 14.21
N SER A 907 41.49 23.06 13.60
CA SER A 907 42.43 22.42 12.67
C SER A 907 43.08 21.15 13.26
N GLU A 908 43.61 21.23 14.49
CA GLU A 908 44.18 20.06 15.17
C GLU A 908 43.15 18.96 15.47
N ARG A 909 41.97 19.32 15.99
CA ARG A 909 40.97 18.34 16.44
C ARG A 909 40.30 17.62 15.29
N SER A 910 40.08 18.27 14.14
CA SER A 910 39.64 17.57 12.93
C SER A 910 40.67 16.54 12.49
N VAL A 911 41.97 16.88 12.48
CA VAL A 911 43.05 15.93 12.14
C VAL A 911 43.15 14.77 13.16
N GLU A 912 42.92 15.02 14.44
CA GLU A 912 42.78 13.96 15.46
C GLU A 912 41.61 13.02 15.11
N ILE A 913 40.45 13.57 14.73
CA ILE A 913 39.23 12.82 14.35
C ILE A 913 39.42 12.03 13.06
N PHE A 914 39.96 12.64 12.00
CA PHE A 914 40.22 11.99 10.71
C PHE A 914 41.13 10.76 10.90
N LYS A 915 42.14 10.87 11.78
CA LYS A 915 43.02 9.74 12.13
C LYS A 915 42.29 8.63 12.89
N ILE A 916 41.25 8.92 13.67
CA ILE A 916 40.40 7.88 14.28
C ILE A 916 39.61 7.14 13.21
N TRP A 917 39.03 7.85 12.23
CA TRP A 917 38.32 7.22 11.10
C TRP A 917 39.26 6.40 10.21
N GLU A 918 40.43 6.92 9.85
CA GLU A 918 41.49 6.21 9.12
C GLU A 918 41.90 4.89 9.81
N ASN A 919 42.08 4.90 11.13
CA ASN A 919 42.41 3.69 11.89
C ASN A 919 41.25 2.68 11.98
N VAL A 920 40.00 3.14 11.89
CA VAL A 920 38.80 2.28 11.94
C VAL A 920 38.51 1.64 10.58
N PHE A 921 38.59 2.40 9.49
CA PHE A 921 38.34 1.93 8.12
C PHE A 921 39.56 1.26 7.48
N GLY A 922 40.77 1.57 7.95
CA GLY A 922 42.02 0.95 7.51
C GLY A 922 42.23 1.08 6.00
N ALA A 923 42.48 -0.05 5.33
CA ALA A 923 42.70 -0.10 3.89
C ALA A 923 41.49 0.34 3.04
N SER A 924 40.27 0.41 3.62
CA SER A 924 39.07 0.88 2.90
C SER A 924 38.86 2.40 2.94
N THR A 925 39.65 3.14 3.73
CA THR A 925 39.44 4.57 3.98
C THR A 925 39.37 5.38 2.69
N SER A 926 40.33 5.20 1.77
CA SER A 926 40.43 5.92 0.49
C SER A 926 39.33 5.57 -0.53
N GLN A 927 38.39 4.70 -0.17
CA GLN A 927 37.21 4.35 -0.97
C GLN A 927 35.89 4.68 -0.26
N ARG A 928 35.92 5.00 1.05
CA ARG A 928 34.73 5.04 1.92
C ARG A 928 34.66 6.19 2.92
N VAL A 929 35.70 7.03 3.03
CA VAL A 929 35.73 8.16 3.96
C VAL A 929 36.25 9.39 3.24
N GLU A 930 35.58 10.52 3.42
CA GLU A 930 35.98 11.81 2.89
C GLU A 930 36.06 12.84 4.03
N ARG A 931 37.15 13.58 4.13
CA ARG A 931 37.47 14.40 5.30
C ARG A 931 37.32 15.88 4.98
N ALA A 932 36.35 16.54 5.61
CA ALA A 932 35.95 17.90 5.29
C ALA A 932 36.35 18.91 6.38
N PHE A 933 36.99 20.02 5.98
CA PHE A 933 37.23 21.18 6.86
C PHE A 933 36.21 22.28 6.60
N ALA A 934 35.40 22.65 7.60
CA ALA A 934 34.49 23.78 7.49
C ALA A 934 35.21 25.14 7.67
N GLY A 935 34.81 26.14 6.91
CA GLY A 935 35.24 27.54 7.06
C GLY A 935 34.17 28.55 6.61
N GLN A 936 34.49 29.84 6.69
CA GLN A 936 33.55 30.93 6.47
C GLN A 936 33.61 31.43 5.01
N ALA A 937 32.52 31.32 4.24
CA ALA A 937 32.48 31.75 2.83
C ALA A 937 32.83 33.24 2.66
N ALA A 938 32.21 34.11 3.47
CA ALA A 938 32.47 35.56 3.46
C ALA A 938 33.86 35.96 3.99
N ASN A 939 34.68 35.02 4.49
CA ASN A 939 36.01 35.29 5.02
C ASN A 939 37.01 34.15 4.72
N PRO A 940 37.52 34.06 3.49
CA PRO A 940 38.42 32.98 3.04
C PRO A 940 39.70 32.83 3.90
N TRP A 941 40.12 33.88 4.60
CA TRP A 941 41.24 33.83 5.55
C TRP A 941 41.02 32.79 6.66
N VAL A 942 39.77 32.54 7.07
CA VAL A 942 39.43 31.46 8.03
C VAL A 942 39.85 30.10 7.48
N GLY A 943 39.56 29.84 6.20
CA GLY A 943 40.02 28.64 5.49
C GLY A 943 41.54 28.57 5.41
N GLU A 944 42.21 29.68 5.05
CA GLU A 944 43.67 29.73 5.03
C GLU A 944 44.32 29.39 6.38
N GLN A 945 43.76 29.87 7.49
CA GLN A 945 44.28 29.55 8.83
C GLN A 945 44.05 28.09 9.21
N ILE A 946 42.87 27.53 8.91
CA ILE A 946 42.54 26.14 9.27
C ILE A 946 43.37 25.16 8.44
N LEU A 947 43.42 25.33 7.13
CA LEU A 947 44.12 24.44 6.20
C LEU A 947 45.64 24.54 6.35
N GLY A 948 46.18 25.76 6.49
CA GLY A 948 47.62 26.01 6.58
C GLY A 948 48.25 25.65 7.93
N TRP A 949 47.46 25.57 9.01
CA TRP A 949 48.01 25.23 10.33
C TRP A 949 48.57 23.81 10.35
N LYS A 950 49.89 23.68 10.60
CA LYS A 950 50.62 22.40 10.66
C LYS A 950 50.41 21.47 9.44
N ASP A 951 50.25 22.06 8.25
CA ASP A 951 49.92 21.36 6.99
C ASP A 951 48.61 20.52 7.06
N ALA A 952 47.61 20.95 7.83
CA ALA A 952 46.37 20.20 8.04
C ALA A 952 45.65 19.78 6.75
N TYR A 953 45.76 20.56 5.67
CA TYR A 953 45.25 20.20 4.34
C TYR A 953 45.72 18.83 3.83
N LYS A 954 46.89 18.32 4.26
CA LYS A 954 47.40 16.99 3.89
C LYS A 954 46.64 15.82 4.55
N HIS A 955 45.66 16.12 5.38
CA HIS A 955 44.81 15.16 6.10
C HIS A 955 43.32 15.31 5.76
N ALA A 956 42.97 16.13 4.76
CA ALA A 956 41.61 16.37 4.32
C ALA A 956 41.48 16.20 2.80
N ASP A 957 40.26 15.94 2.36
CA ASP A 957 39.91 15.75 0.94
C ASP A 957 39.14 16.98 0.40
N ALA A 958 38.36 17.65 1.26
CA ALA A 958 37.55 18.81 0.91
C ALA A 958 37.71 20.00 1.87
N TYR A 959 37.69 21.22 1.31
CA TYR A 959 37.47 22.47 2.02
C TYR A 959 36.03 22.93 1.82
N ALA A 960 35.27 22.98 2.90
CA ALA A 960 33.84 23.20 2.90
C ALA A 960 33.49 24.61 3.41
N ILE A 961 32.54 25.28 2.76
CA ILE A 961 32.05 26.61 3.16
C ILE A 961 30.52 26.71 3.20
N ALA A 962 29.99 27.76 3.82
CA ALA A 962 28.57 28.14 3.79
C ALA A 962 28.28 29.35 2.87
N PRO A 963 28.26 29.17 1.53
CA PRO A 963 27.89 30.24 0.60
C PRO A 963 26.38 30.54 0.65
N TYR A 964 26.01 31.62 1.31
CA TYR A 964 24.65 32.16 1.27
C TYR A 964 24.50 33.31 0.26
N PHE A 965 23.27 33.63 -0.14
CA PHE A 965 22.95 34.83 -0.91
C PHE A 965 21.73 35.60 -0.36
N ASP A 966 21.91 36.90 -0.26
CA ASP A 966 21.01 37.91 0.32
C ASP A 966 21.01 39.20 -0.54
N GLY A 967 21.32 39.04 -1.83
CA GLY A 967 21.74 40.11 -2.73
C GLY A 967 20.76 41.27 -2.97
N PHE A 968 20.98 42.39 -2.29
CA PHE A 968 20.60 43.72 -2.78
C PHE A 968 21.55 44.80 -2.23
N ASP A 969 22.50 45.27 -3.04
CA ASP A 969 23.20 46.53 -2.75
C ASP A 969 22.22 47.71 -2.86
N ALA A 970 21.86 48.25 -1.69
CA ALA A 970 20.83 49.26 -1.51
C ALA A 970 21.34 50.71 -1.66
N ASP A 971 22.66 50.95 -1.67
CA ASP A 971 23.24 52.30 -1.75
C ASP A 971 24.45 52.43 -2.70
N GLY A 972 24.85 51.37 -3.38
CA GLY A 972 25.96 51.34 -4.33
C GLY A 972 27.33 51.26 -3.67
N ASN A 973 27.42 50.73 -2.45
CA ASN A 973 28.69 50.62 -1.73
C ASN A 973 29.56 49.45 -2.20
N GLY A 974 28.99 48.49 -2.94
CA GLY A 974 29.68 47.28 -3.39
C GLY A 974 29.58 46.10 -2.40
N SER A 975 28.62 46.13 -1.48
CA SER A 975 28.25 44.98 -0.65
C SER A 975 26.74 44.94 -0.41
N SER A 976 26.18 43.73 -0.50
CA SER A 976 24.76 43.47 -0.65
C SER A 976 24.21 42.73 0.56
N ASP A 977 23.24 43.32 1.26
CA ASP A 977 22.54 42.64 2.36
C ASP A 977 21.08 43.11 2.45
N ILE A 978 20.15 42.30 1.93
CA ILE A 978 18.70 42.52 2.05
C ILE A 978 18.22 42.47 3.52
N ASN A 979 19.01 41.88 4.41
CA ASN A 979 18.72 41.70 5.83
C ASN A 979 19.19 42.89 6.70
N ASP A 980 19.95 43.86 6.14
CA ASP A 980 20.51 45.01 6.89
C ASP A 980 19.40 45.87 7.53
N VAL A 981 19.34 45.82 8.86
CA VAL A 981 18.42 46.58 9.70
C VAL A 981 18.52 48.09 9.46
N SER A 982 19.70 48.60 9.07
CA SER A 982 19.90 50.01 8.74
C SER A 982 19.16 50.44 7.46
N ARG A 983 18.89 49.51 6.53
CA ARG A 983 18.22 49.76 5.24
C ARG A 983 16.75 49.41 5.22
N VAL A 984 16.18 48.90 6.31
CA VAL A 984 14.78 48.42 6.39
C VAL A 984 13.75 49.40 5.78
N ASN A 985 13.95 50.72 5.91
CA ASN A 985 13.04 51.73 5.33
C ASN A 985 13.04 51.79 3.79
N ILE A 986 14.12 51.32 3.14
CA ILE A 986 14.21 51.09 1.70
C ILE A 986 13.58 49.72 1.40
N THR A 987 14.14 48.66 1.99
CA THR A 987 13.80 47.26 1.70
C THR A 987 12.32 46.97 1.84
N ILE A 988 11.69 47.44 2.92
CA ILE A 988 10.28 47.18 3.23
C ILE A 988 9.29 47.81 2.23
N ASN A 989 9.77 48.61 1.29
CA ASN A 989 8.96 49.27 0.26
C ASN A 989 9.29 48.80 -1.17
N MET A 990 10.15 47.80 -1.32
CA MET A 990 10.41 47.12 -2.59
C MET A 990 9.30 46.14 -2.96
N THR A 991 9.18 45.80 -4.24
CA THR A 991 8.44 44.61 -4.69
C THR A 991 9.33 43.36 -4.65
N ALA A 992 8.71 42.17 -4.68
CA ALA A 992 9.46 40.92 -4.78
C ALA A 992 10.34 40.88 -6.04
N ASP A 993 9.84 41.34 -7.19
CA ASP A 993 10.62 41.39 -8.44
C ASP A 993 11.84 42.31 -8.36
N GLN A 994 11.76 43.44 -7.65
CA GLN A 994 12.92 44.30 -7.44
C GLN A 994 14.02 43.65 -6.60
N ILE A 995 13.65 42.74 -5.68
CA ILE A 995 14.60 41.95 -4.90
C ILE A 995 15.20 40.84 -5.78
N ILE A 996 14.39 40.15 -6.58
CA ILE A 996 14.87 39.16 -7.56
C ILE A 996 15.85 39.79 -8.56
N ASP A 997 15.53 40.97 -9.10
CA ASP A 997 16.39 41.72 -10.02
C ASP A 997 17.70 42.16 -9.35
N GLY A 998 17.67 42.42 -8.03
CA GLY A 998 18.86 42.61 -7.20
C GLY A 998 19.71 41.34 -7.15
N ILE A 999 19.16 40.23 -6.67
CA ILE A 999 19.89 38.97 -6.49
C ILE A 999 20.50 38.49 -7.82
N LEU A 1000 19.74 38.53 -8.92
CA LEU A 1000 20.24 38.16 -10.25
C LEU A 1000 21.37 39.06 -10.75
N ARG A 1001 21.42 40.33 -10.34
CA ARG A 1001 22.49 41.27 -10.67
C ARG A 1001 23.76 41.00 -9.86
N GLU A 1002 23.63 40.56 -8.61
CA GLU A 1002 24.78 40.37 -7.70
C GLU A 1002 25.42 38.96 -7.74
N ILE A 1003 24.75 37.97 -8.34
CA ILE A 1003 25.35 36.65 -8.64
C ILE A 1003 26.69 36.79 -9.42
N PRO A 1004 26.77 37.50 -10.56
CA PRO A 1004 28.01 37.65 -11.33
C PRO A 1004 29.04 38.64 -10.72
N THR A 1005 28.75 39.29 -9.60
CA THR A 1005 29.63 40.30 -8.96
C THR A 1005 30.16 39.82 -7.61
N GLU A 1006 29.42 40.03 -6.53
CA GLU A 1006 29.83 39.80 -5.13
C GLU A 1006 29.82 38.30 -4.79
N ILE A 1007 28.77 37.58 -5.18
CA ILE A 1007 28.68 36.12 -4.98
C ILE A 1007 29.79 35.42 -5.76
N LYS A 1008 30.01 35.81 -7.03
CA LYS A 1008 31.15 35.34 -7.83
C LYS A 1008 32.49 35.63 -7.14
N ALA A 1009 32.70 36.84 -6.61
CA ALA A 1009 33.93 37.18 -5.92
C ALA A 1009 34.14 36.34 -4.65
N MET A 1010 33.06 36.07 -3.88
CA MET A 1010 33.10 35.15 -2.74
C MET A 1010 33.53 33.74 -3.17
N PHE A 1011 32.97 33.21 -4.27
CA PHE A 1011 33.34 31.89 -4.77
C PHE A 1011 34.79 31.85 -5.28
N ASP A 1012 35.17 32.77 -6.17
CA ASP A 1012 36.51 32.88 -6.75
C ASP A 1012 37.61 32.96 -5.66
N ASN A 1013 37.36 33.71 -4.59
CA ASN A 1013 38.31 33.86 -3.48
C ASN A 1013 38.46 32.56 -2.67
N ASN A 1014 37.39 31.82 -2.39
CA ASN A 1014 37.48 30.54 -1.69
C ASN A 1014 38.07 29.43 -2.58
N ALA A 1015 37.77 29.43 -3.88
CA ALA A 1015 38.40 28.56 -4.87
C ALA A 1015 39.91 28.82 -4.97
N ALA A 1016 40.35 30.09 -4.86
CA ALA A 1016 41.76 30.47 -4.78
C ALA A 1016 42.45 30.04 -3.48
N VAL A 1017 41.71 29.76 -2.40
CA VAL A 1017 42.23 29.11 -1.19
C VAL A 1017 42.35 27.60 -1.40
N ALA A 1018 41.27 26.93 -1.81
CA ALA A 1018 41.22 25.49 -2.07
C ALA A 1018 42.34 25.05 -3.04
N LYS A 1019 42.44 25.72 -4.19
CA LYS A 1019 43.45 25.50 -5.24
C LYS A 1019 44.89 25.75 -4.78
N ARG A 1020 45.12 26.57 -3.74
CA ARG A 1020 46.46 26.82 -3.18
C ARG A 1020 46.97 25.65 -2.34
N PHE A 1021 46.05 24.95 -1.68
CA PHE A 1021 46.35 23.77 -0.88
C PHE A 1021 46.21 22.45 -1.66
N GLY A 1022 45.56 22.47 -2.83
CA GLY A 1022 45.35 21.28 -3.66
C GLY A 1022 44.26 20.37 -3.10
N ILE A 1023 43.22 20.99 -2.55
CA ILE A 1023 42.04 20.36 -1.94
C ILE A 1023 40.79 20.85 -2.68
N ASP A 1024 39.72 20.05 -2.74
CA ASP A 1024 38.51 20.43 -3.47
C ASP A 1024 37.68 21.47 -2.69
N LEU A 1025 36.93 22.32 -3.41
CA LEU A 1025 36.02 23.31 -2.81
C LEU A 1025 34.58 22.77 -2.82
N VAL A 1026 34.01 22.58 -1.63
CA VAL A 1026 32.63 22.12 -1.45
C VAL A 1026 31.81 23.10 -0.61
N SER A 1027 30.49 22.92 -0.58
CA SER A 1027 29.56 23.63 0.27
C SER A 1027 28.93 22.66 1.27
N TYR A 1028 29.01 22.98 2.58
CA TYR A 1028 28.32 22.22 3.63
C TYR A 1028 26.88 22.69 3.84
N GLU A 1029 26.57 23.91 3.41
CA GLU A 1029 25.21 24.46 3.30
C GLU A 1029 25.21 25.72 2.44
N GLY A 1030 24.05 26.15 1.97
CA GLY A 1030 23.92 27.42 1.27
C GLY A 1030 22.56 27.64 0.64
N GLY A 1031 22.51 28.66 -0.22
CA GLY A 1031 21.29 29.12 -0.90
C GLY A 1031 20.80 30.46 -0.34
N ALA A 1032 19.49 30.67 -0.35
CA ALA A 1032 18.87 31.97 -0.03
C ALA A 1032 18.87 32.27 1.49
N HIS A 1033 19.62 33.29 1.90
CA HIS A 1033 19.61 33.85 3.26
C HIS A 1033 18.65 35.04 3.34
N LEU A 1034 17.35 34.74 3.39
CA LEU A 1034 16.32 35.74 3.70
C LEU A 1034 15.92 35.55 5.16
N THR A 1035 16.10 36.54 6.02
CA THR A 1035 15.72 36.51 7.45
C THR A 1035 15.04 37.82 7.85
N SER A 1036 14.06 37.78 8.76
CA SER A 1036 13.33 39.00 9.17
C SER A 1036 13.21 39.22 10.67
N TYR A 1037 13.70 38.28 11.50
CA TYR A 1037 13.63 38.36 12.97
C TYR A 1037 14.45 39.51 13.57
N GLN A 1038 15.43 40.03 12.83
CA GLN A 1038 16.38 41.06 13.22
C GLN A 1038 15.85 42.49 13.00
N PHE A 1039 14.78 42.66 12.22
CA PHE A 1039 14.12 43.95 12.03
C PHE A 1039 13.30 44.36 13.28
N PRO A 1040 12.98 45.65 13.47
CA PRO A 1040 12.14 46.11 14.59
C PRO A 1040 10.74 45.47 14.56
N ASP A 1041 10.12 45.27 15.72
CA ASP A 1041 8.83 44.57 15.87
C ASP A 1041 7.71 45.11 14.96
N ASP A 1042 7.70 46.43 14.68
CA ASP A 1042 6.70 47.06 13.80
C ASP A 1042 6.96 46.83 12.29
N LYS A 1043 8.10 46.21 11.95
CA LYS A 1043 8.54 45.87 10.58
C LYS A 1043 8.54 44.37 10.30
N VAL A 1044 8.85 43.52 11.30
CA VAL A 1044 9.05 42.06 11.13
C VAL A 1044 7.95 41.39 10.30
N ALA A 1045 6.68 41.67 10.59
CA ALA A 1045 5.56 41.08 9.87
C ALA A 1045 5.60 41.40 8.36
N LYS A 1046 5.64 42.68 7.98
CA LYS A 1046 5.67 43.12 6.57
C LYS A 1046 6.95 42.67 5.85
N MET A 1047 8.08 42.58 6.55
CA MET A 1047 9.32 41.99 5.99
C MET A 1047 9.17 40.48 5.74
N THR A 1048 8.48 39.75 6.63
CA THR A 1048 8.16 38.32 6.44
C THR A 1048 7.21 38.12 5.25
N ASP A 1049 6.19 38.97 5.10
CA ASP A 1049 5.27 38.94 3.96
C ASP A 1049 5.99 39.23 2.64
N LEU A 1050 6.94 40.18 2.63
CA LEU A 1050 7.76 40.51 1.46
C LEU A 1050 8.69 39.35 1.08
N PHE A 1051 9.42 38.77 2.03
CA PHE A 1051 10.30 37.63 1.75
C PHE A 1051 9.52 36.34 1.43
N THR A 1052 8.28 36.21 1.90
CA THR A 1052 7.36 35.15 1.43
C THR A 1052 7.01 35.32 -0.05
N GLN A 1053 6.81 36.55 -0.52
CA GLN A 1053 6.58 36.84 -1.94
C GLN A 1053 7.85 36.62 -2.79
N VAL A 1054 9.04 36.90 -2.25
CA VAL A 1054 10.32 36.58 -2.91
C VAL A 1054 10.49 35.06 -3.02
N ASN A 1055 10.41 34.32 -1.91
CA ASN A 1055 10.58 32.85 -1.86
C ASN A 1055 9.65 32.10 -2.83
N ARG A 1056 8.43 32.62 -3.02
CA ARG A 1056 7.40 32.05 -3.90
C ARG A 1056 7.34 32.67 -5.30
N ASN A 1057 8.20 33.65 -5.62
CA ASN A 1057 8.28 34.21 -6.97
C ASN A 1057 8.79 33.12 -7.93
N PRO A 1058 8.10 32.83 -9.06
CA PRO A 1058 8.56 31.84 -10.04
C PRO A 1058 10.03 32.02 -10.47
N ARG A 1059 10.49 33.28 -10.52
CA ARG A 1059 11.87 33.66 -10.90
C ARG A 1059 12.94 33.26 -9.88
N MET A 1060 12.58 32.78 -8.67
CA MET A 1060 13.54 32.13 -7.78
C MET A 1060 14.14 30.85 -8.40
N ARG A 1061 13.47 30.25 -9.40
CA ARG A 1061 14.02 29.18 -10.23
C ARG A 1061 15.26 29.66 -10.99
N ASP A 1062 15.14 30.81 -11.65
CA ASP A 1062 16.22 31.44 -12.41
C ASP A 1062 17.38 31.85 -11.49
N VAL A 1063 17.07 32.38 -10.31
CA VAL A 1063 18.05 32.72 -9.25
C VAL A 1063 18.85 31.49 -8.83
N TYR A 1064 18.18 30.39 -8.44
CA TYR A 1064 18.87 29.18 -7.99
C TYR A 1064 19.73 28.56 -9.09
N LYS A 1065 19.24 28.55 -10.34
CA LYS A 1065 20.02 28.05 -11.47
C LYS A 1065 21.26 28.91 -11.72
N ALA A 1066 21.11 30.24 -11.85
CA ALA A 1066 22.23 31.14 -12.12
C ALA A 1066 23.27 31.13 -10.98
N TYR A 1067 22.82 30.96 -9.73
CA TYR A 1067 23.66 30.85 -8.55
C TYR A 1067 24.51 29.55 -8.57
N LEU A 1068 23.90 28.39 -8.88
CA LEU A 1068 24.63 27.11 -8.99
C LEU A 1068 25.51 27.04 -10.26
N ASP A 1069 25.06 27.60 -11.39
CA ASP A 1069 25.89 27.79 -12.58
C ASP A 1069 27.16 28.59 -12.24
N GLN A 1070 27.04 29.63 -11.40
CA GLN A 1070 28.18 30.44 -10.95
C GLN A 1070 29.07 29.70 -9.93
N TRP A 1071 28.51 28.86 -9.06
CA TRP A 1071 29.28 28.00 -8.14
C TRP A 1071 30.22 27.06 -8.91
N GLN A 1072 29.66 26.33 -9.87
CA GLN A 1072 30.41 25.44 -10.75
C GLN A 1072 31.43 26.20 -11.60
N ALA A 1073 31.06 27.36 -12.17
CA ALA A 1073 31.95 28.18 -13.00
C ALA A 1073 33.13 28.82 -12.23
N SER A 1074 33.01 28.98 -10.91
CA SER A 1074 34.11 29.40 -10.02
C SER A 1074 34.98 28.22 -9.53
N GLY A 1075 34.59 26.98 -9.83
CA GLY A 1075 35.35 25.77 -9.50
C GLY A 1075 34.96 25.10 -8.18
N GLY A 1076 33.73 25.31 -7.70
CA GLY A 1076 33.16 24.48 -6.64
C GLY A 1076 32.63 23.14 -7.19
N SER A 1077 32.72 22.09 -6.38
CA SER A 1077 32.12 20.76 -6.63
C SER A 1077 30.85 20.58 -5.80
N ASP A 1078 30.85 19.72 -4.78
CA ASP A 1078 29.66 19.37 -3.99
C ASP A 1078 29.00 20.62 -3.38
N PHE A 1079 27.68 20.72 -3.55
CA PHE A 1079 26.88 21.81 -2.99
C PHE A 1079 25.73 21.29 -2.14
N ASN A 1080 25.76 21.50 -0.82
CA ASN A 1080 24.61 21.19 0.02
C ASN A 1080 23.62 22.37 0.06
N GLN A 1081 22.40 22.16 -0.42
CA GLN A 1081 21.28 23.08 -0.14
C GLN A 1081 20.95 23.06 1.37
N PHE A 1082 20.76 24.22 2.00
CA PHE A 1082 20.63 24.29 3.46
C PHE A 1082 19.54 23.36 4.05
N ASN A 1083 18.28 23.41 3.58
CA ASN A 1083 17.29 22.36 3.87
C ASN A 1083 16.50 21.91 2.61
N ASP A 1084 16.01 20.67 2.62
CA ASP A 1084 15.07 20.14 1.63
C ASP A 1084 13.62 20.60 1.86
N VAL A 1085 13.09 20.49 3.09
CA VAL A 1085 11.70 20.78 3.45
C VAL A 1085 11.62 21.57 4.75
N THR A 1086 11.40 22.89 4.67
CA THR A 1086 11.23 23.77 5.85
C THR A 1086 10.25 24.89 5.54
N ALA A 1087 9.23 25.05 6.38
CA ALA A 1087 8.25 26.13 6.21
C ALA A 1087 8.89 27.52 6.31
N PRO A 1088 8.47 28.48 5.46
CA PRO A 1088 8.95 29.86 5.50
C PRO A 1088 8.54 30.56 6.80
N SER A 1089 9.47 31.24 7.46
CA SER A 1089 9.21 31.97 8.69
C SER A 1089 10.11 33.20 8.86
N LYS A 1090 9.89 34.00 9.91
CA LYS A 1090 10.80 35.12 10.23
C LYS A 1090 12.25 34.70 10.53
N TRP A 1091 12.45 33.43 10.91
CA TRP A 1091 13.77 32.85 11.19
C TRP A 1091 14.47 32.34 9.92
N GLY A 1092 13.74 32.28 8.79
CA GLY A 1092 14.33 32.14 7.46
C GLY A 1092 13.43 31.44 6.44
N PHE A 1093 13.86 31.51 5.18
CA PHE A 1093 13.16 30.95 4.01
C PHE A 1093 13.97 29.80 3.41
N TRP A 1094 14.24 28.81 4.26
CA TRP A 1094 15.29 27.81 4.07
C TRP A 1094 14.98 26.70 3.06
N GLY A 1095 13.94 25.89 3.33
CA GLY A 1095 13.67 24.64 2.60
C GLY A 1095 13.42 24.83 1.11
N ALA A 1096 13.98 23.94 0.27
CA ALA A 1096 13.70 23.91 -1.17
C ALA A 1096 12.18 23.74 -1.45
N LEU A 1097 11.52 22.97 -0.60
CA LEU A 1097 10.07 22.83 -0.43
C LEU A 1097 9.65 23.46 0.91
N GLU A 1098 8.41 23.90 1.01
CA GLU A 1098 7.82 24.46 2.23
C GLU A 1098 7.15 23.40 3.12
N TYR A 1099 6.76 22.25 2.56
CA TYR A 1099 6.13 21.13 3.28
C TYR A 1099 6.18 19.82 2.47
N GLN A 1100 6.19 18.68 3.17
CA GLN A 1100 6.56 17.36 2.60
C GLN A 1100 5.80 16.97 1.32
N ASN A 1101 4.48 17.19 1.30
CA ASN A 1101 3.61 16.86 0.17
C ASN A 1101 3.29 18.06 -0.74
N GLN A 1102 4.09 19.14 -0.69
CA GLN A 1102 4.00 20.22 -1.67
C GLN A 1102 4.18 19.64 -3.09
N ASN A 1103 3.36 20.13 -4.03
CA ASN A 1103 3.53 19.86 -5.45
C ASN A 1103 4.86 20.50 -5.93
N PRO A 1104 5.85 19.73 -6.42
CA PRO A 1104 7.14 20.30 -6.85
C PRO A 1104 7.00 21.37 -7.94
N SER A 1105 5.95 21.33 -8.77
CA SER A 1105 5.71 22.35 -9.81
C SER A 1105 5.31 23.73 -9.25
N THR A 1106 5.12 23.87 -7.94
CA THR A 1106 4.85 25.16 -7.27
C THR A 1106 6.00 25.64 -6.38
N ALA A 1107 7.14 24.93 -6.37
CA ALA A 1107 8.30 25.23 -5.55
C ALA A 1107 9.48 25.74 -6.41
N PRO A 1108 9.60 27.05 -6.67
CA PRO A 1108 10.57 27.57 -7.64
C PRO A 1108 12.03 27.28 -7.26
N LYS A 1109 12.37 27.26 -5.96
CA LYS A 1109 13.71 26.88 -5.49
C LYS A 1109 14.02 25.41 -5.80
N TYR A 1110 13.12 24.48 -5.44
CA TYR A 1110 13.25 23.06 -5.80
C TYR A 1110 13.38 22.86 -7.31
N LEU A 1111 12.59 23.59 -8.12
CA LEU A 1111 12.72 23.54 -9.58
C LEU A 1111 14.09 24.04 -10.08
N GLY A 1112 14.66 25.09 -9.48
CA GLY A 1112 16.00 25.58 -9.83
C GLY A 1112 17.12 24.59 -9.47
N LEU A 1113 17.01 23.93 -8.31
CA LEU A 1113 17.90 22.82 -7.93
C LEU A 1113 17.79 21.66 -8.93
N MET A 1114 16.57 21.22 -9.24
CA MET A 1114 16.33 20.11 -10.17
C MET A 1114 16.76 20.46 -11.60
N ASP A 1115 16.61 21.71 -12.06
CA ASP A 1115 17.13 22.13 -13.37
C ASP A 1115 18.66 21.99 -13.43
N PHE A 1116 19.38 22.43 -12.39
CA PHE A 1116 20.82 22.29 -12.32
C PHE A 1116 21.23 20.81 -12.25
N ILE A 1117 20.55 20.00 -11.43
CA ILE A 1117 20.83 18.56 -11.26
C ILE A 1117 20.62 17.80 -12.58
N ASN A 1118 19.53 18.05 -13.29
CA ASN A 1118 19.25 17.38 -14.57
C ASN A 1118 20.13 17.92 -15.74
N ALA A 1119 20.69 19.12 -15.61
CA ALA A 1119 21.62 19.70 -16.60
C ALA A 1119 23.09 19.29 -16.38
N ASN A 1120 23.45 18.86 -15.16
CA ASN A 1120 24.81 18.48 -14.78
C ASN A 1120 24.87 17.06 -14.16
N PRO A 1121 24.42 16.00 -14.86
CA PRO A 1121 24.56 14.63 -14.40
C PRO A 1121 26.02 14.17 -14.40
#